data_AF-A0A8H6KIA1-F1
#
_entry.id   AF-A0A8H6KIA1-F1
#
_cell.length_a   1.000
_cell.length_b   1.000
_cell.length_c   1.000
_cell.angle_alpha   90.00
_cell.angle_beta   90.00
_cell.angle_gamma   90.00
#
_symmetry.space_group_name_H-M   'P 1'
#
loop_
_entity.id
_entity.type
_entity.pdbx_description
1 polymer ?
#
loop_
_entity_poly.entity_id
_entity_poly.type
_entity_poly.pdbx_seq_one_letter_code
_entity_poly.pdbx_strand_id
1 'polypeptide(L)'
;MRLSIIPLLLATCRAGTLSFLPDEPQLTFAYSTPKPNDKNWVGVYRASHGGPVEEKFVEESLAWSYATRGNGTVRVEGKTLTPGEYTAFFLARDGYEWLAEPVNVSVAFAKGPVRFVVEEVVGRNVRVGEAFEMKVGGFRAGGGKGEGVFSKVDGDEWVNVSREGVVFGTAGEVGTGEVVVDVAVGKSSARIKVRIPVKPAGGLLVEQLGVMSWNLWHGGTQVKGYHEKQLRFLAGSGADVVGLQETTGGHAARLGEALGWYSWQGPMSVGAVSRYPIVDAGTAAGERAGWVRVDVGGREVVVWIVHLGYDPYGPYDFCFDNMTVVEVMVREGESGRTGQIKEVVSSMGEDLKGKRPVFLVGDFNAPSHLDWVDGLEGEHCGQGLVRWPTSVEPTEVGGMVDSFRTVHPDPKDRPGVTWSPVFVENEGRREPMDRIDFVYFRPREGVKVLGSEELVVGEPRPIPGHGENDWTSDHKAVLTVFSLGNGLGGRGRSPSQIPSFIISPPPASNTTSESHPTDADGGTDSETKPPLTEKPPVRYCFRVQVEKIPGPPLGRSITLANDFMQRNFDREFFWDLDYCYMPTNIGGEGKAWMLIDVEKNATPSPRNEDVKLQVFRVNVVEEVIDYREVHYSDIRHFTSMFLWGGRGKRAERQAEAK
;
A
#
# COMPACT_ATOMS: atom_id res chain seq x y z
N MET A 1 25.42 9.51 -49.13
CA MET A 1 24.71 10.75 -48.76
C MET A 1 23.24 10.59 -49.07
N ARG A 2 22.42 10.29 -48.05
CA ARG A 2 20.96 10.41 -48.10
C ARG A 2 20.59 11.19 -46.84
N LEU A 3 20.13 12.42 -47.01
CA LEU A 3 19.51 13.18 -45.92
C LEU A 3 18.22 12.45 -45.53
N SER A 4 18.14 12.03 -44.26
CA SER A 4 16.87 11.65 -43.65
C SER A 4 16.42 12.84 -42.82
N ILE A 5 15.28 13.40 -43.20
CA ILE A 5 14.61 14.50 -42.52
C ILE A 5 14.08 13.94 -41.20
N ILE A 6 14.62 14.44 -40.09
CA ILE A 6 14.05 14.23 -38.75
C ILE A 6 12.70 14.95 -38.74
N PRO A 7 11.57 14.28 -38.44
CA PRO A 7 10.33 15.00 -38.18
C PRO A 7 10.52 15.79 -36.89
N LEU A 8 10.49 17.11 -37.01
CA LEU A 8 10.30 18.01 -35.89
C LEU A 8 8.97 17.61 -35.24
N LEU A 9 9.00 17.11 -34.00
CA LEU A 9 7.78 16.96 -33.20
C LEU A 9 7.12 18.34 -33.12
N LEU A 10 5.99 18.49 -33.81
CA LEU A 10 5.08 19.60 -33.59
C LEU A 10 4.54 19.45 -32.16
N ALA A 11 5.06 20.28 -31.24
CA ALA A 11 4.36 20.56 -30.00
C ALA A 11 2.98 21.09 -30.37
N THR A 12 1.93 20.30 -30.10
CA THR A 12 0.56 20.76 -30.20
C THR A 12 0.41 21.88 -29.17
N CYS A 13 0.41 23.13 -29.63
CA CYS A 13 0.16 24.29 -28.78
C CYS A 13 -1.21 24.13 -28.15
N ARG A 14 -1.25 23.81 -26.86
CA ARG A 14 -2.50 23.62 -26.14
C ARG A 14 -3.18 24.95 -25.94
N ALA A 15 -4.49 24.96 -26.12
CA ALA A 15 -5.27 26.19 -26.10
C ALA A 15 -5.61 26.68 -24.68
N GLY A 16 -5.44 25.83 -23.65
CA GLY A 16 -5.64 26.21 -22.26
C GLY A 16 -4.36 26.66 -21.56
N THR A 17 -4.50 27.27 -20.39
CA THR A 17 -3.40 27.69 -19.51
C THR A 17 -3.61 27.18 -18.09
N LEU A 18 -2.51 26.95 -17.38
CA LEU A 18 -2.47 26.67 -15.95
C LEU A 18 -1.29 27.42 -15.35
N SER A 19 -1.48 28.10 -14.22
CA SER A 19 -0.41 28.86 -13.55
C SER A 19 -0.60 28.81 -12.04
N PHE A 20 0.48 28.49 -11.32
CA PHE A 20 0.48 28.47 -9.86
C PHE A 20 0.57 29.89 -9.30
N LEU A 21 -0.24 30.19 -8.27
CA LEU A 21 -0.26 31.47 -7.56
C LEU A 21 0.39 31.28 -6.17
N PRO A 22 1.71 31.47 -6.02
CA PRO A 22 2.45 31.11 -4.80
C PRO A 22 2.15 31.98 -3.58
N ASP A 23 1.57 33.17 -3.79
CA ASP A 23 1.27 34.15 -2.74
C ASP A 23 -0.19 34.05 -2.24
N GLU A 24 -1.01 33.23 -2.91
CA GLU A 24 -2.37 32.91 -2.47
C GLU A 24 -2.35 31.75 -1.45
N PRO A 25 -3.35 31.64 -0.57
CA PRO A 25 -3.43 30.54 0.39
C PRO A 25 -3.60 29.19 -0.30
N GLN A 26 -3.15 28.12 0.35
CA GLN A 26 -3.20 26.74 -0.17
C GLN A 26 -2.49 26.58 -1.53
N LEU A 27 -2.79 25.52 -2.28
CA LEU A 27 -2.35 25.37 -3.66
C LEU A 27 -3.38 26.01 -4.59
N THR A 28 -3.21 27.29 -4.90
CA THR A 28 -4.12 28.03 -5.79
C THR A 28 -3.56 28.12 -7.21
N PHE A 29 -4.41 27.84 -8.20
CA PHE A 29 -4.06 27.87 -9.61
C PHE A 29 -5.00 28.76 -10.41
N ALA A 30 -4.45 29.66 -11.21
CA ALA A 30 -5.17 30.32 -12.30
C ALA A 30 -5.22 29.39 -13.51
N TYR A 31 -6.37 29.30 -14.18
CA TYR A 31 -6.55 28.41 -15.32
C TYR A 31 -7.44 29.01 -16.40
N SER A 32 -7.27 28.54 -17.65
CA SER A 32 -8.18 28.82 -18.76
C SER A 32 -8.27 27.62 -19.70
N THR A 33 -9.43 27.40 -20.32
CA THR A 33 -9.63 26.38 -21.36
C THR A 33 -10.75 26.81 -22.31
N PRO A 34 -10.63 26.58 -23.63
CA PRO A 34 -11.73 26.75 -24.56
C PRO A 34 -12.78 25.63 -24.46
N LYS A 35 -12.52 24.58 -23.66
CA LYS A 35 -13.40 23.41 -23.47
C LYS A 35 -13.91 23.34 -22.02
N PRO A 36 -14.72 24.29 -21.52
CA PRO A 36 -15.28 24.22 -20.17
C PRO A 36 -16.15 22.97 -20.00
N ASN A 37 -16.12 22.39 -18.80
CA ASN A 37 -16.91 21.23 -18.45
C ASN A 37 -16.95 21.06 -16.92
N ASP A 38 -18.09 20.65 -16.39
CA ASP A 38 -18.29 20.51 -14.94
C ASP A 38 -17.41 19.43 -14.29
N LYS A 39 -16.79 18.57 -15.09
CA LYS A 39 -15.86 17.52 -14.68
C LYS A 39 -14.39 17.82 -15.01
N ASN A 40 -14.07 19.02 -15.49
CA ASN A 40 -12.67 19.42 -15.61
C ASN A 40 -12.09 19.67 -14.22
N TRP A 41 -10.84 19.27 -13.99
CA TRP A 41 -10.27 19.24 -12.66
C TRP A 41 -8.78 19.54 -12.67
N VAL A 42 -8.25 20.05 -11.55
CA VAL A 42 -6.81 20.20 -11.32
C VAL A 42 -6.38 19.17 -10.30
N GLY A 43 -5.45 18.31 -10.69
CA GLY A 43 -4.84 17.30 -9.82
C GLY A 43 -3.37 17.62 -9.53
N VAL A 44 -2.95 17.43 -8.29
CA VAL A 44 -1.58 17.64 -7.81
C VAL A 44 -0.93 16.28 -7.54
N TYR A 45 0.24 16.07 -8.15
CA TYR A 45 1.04 14.85 -8.08
C TYR A 45 2.46 15.18 -7.69
N ARG A 46 3.29 14.20 -7.32
CA ARG A 46 4.70 14.47 -7.08
C ARG A 46 5.39 14.87 -8.38
N ALA A 47 6.40 15.74 -8.29
CA ALA A 47 7.20 16.09 -9.45
C ALA A 47 7.99 14.90 -10.01
N SER A 48 8.28 13.89 -9.17
CA SER A 48 9.10 12.74 -9.54
C SER A 48 8.34 11.57 -10.17
N HIS A 49 7.02 11.45 -9.98
CA HIS A 49 6.22 10.32 -10.48
C HIS A 49 4.71 10.56 -10.36
N GLY A 50 3.92 9.60 -10.86
CA GLY A 50 2.49 9.48 -10.58
C GLY A 50 1.59 10.39 -11.41
N GLY A 51 2.11 11.54 -11.86
CA GLY A 51 1.40 12.41 -12.78
C GLY A 51 1.09 11.73 -14.11
N PRO A 52 -0.02 12.11 -14.78
CA PRO A 52 -0.42 11.54 -16.07
C PRO A 52 0.43 12.07 -17.23
N VAL A 53 1.77 11.91 -17.19
CA VAL A 53 2.78 12.43 -18.15
C VAL A 53 2.46 12.06 -19.61
N GLU A 54 1.87 10.88 -19.82
CA GLU A 54 1.44 10.39 -21.13
C GLU A 54 -0.07 10.58 -21.39
N GLU A 55 -0.73 11.46 -20.65
CA GLU A 55 -2.19 11.68 -20.70
C GLU A 55 -3.01 10.42 -20.39
N LYS A 56 -2.43 9.52 -19.59
CA LYS A 56 -3.04 8.26 -19.11
C LYS A 56 -3.00 8.22 -17.59
N PHE A 57 -3.92 7.43 -17.02
CA PHE A 57 -3.87 7.10 -15.61
C PHE A 57 -2.55 6.39 -15.27
N VAL A 58 -1.91 6.84 -14.19
CA VAL A 58 -0.75 6.19 -13.59
C VAL A 58 -1.07 5.89 -12.14
N GLU A 59 -1.42 6.93 -11.36
CA GLU A 59 -1.96 6.82 -10.01
C GLU A 59 -3.02 7.90 -9.75
N GLU A 60 -3.71 7.78 -8.62
CA GLU A 60 -4.61 8.81 -8.12
C GLU A 60 -3.85 10.09 -7.70
N SER A 61 -4.45 11.26 -7.95
CA SER A 61 -3.86 12.53 -7.50
C SER A 61 -3.77 12.63 -5.98
N LEU A 62 -2.72 13.28 -5.46
CA LEU A 62 -2.51 13.46 -4.02
C LEU A 62 -3.46 14.50 -3.40
N ALA A 63 -3.89 15.45 -4.22
CA ALA A 63 -4.91 16.44 -3.91
C ALA A 63 -5.51 16.94 -5.22
N TRP A 64 -6.80 17.26 -5.23
CA TRP A 64 -7.47 17.76 -6.42
C TRP A 64 -8.64 18.68 -6.10
N SER A 65 -9.11 19.41 -7.11
CA SER A 65 -10.38 20.14 -7.08
C SER A 65 -10.92 20.39 -8.48
N TYR A 66 -12.25 20.49 -8.60
CA TYR A 66 -12.90 20.79 -9.87
C TYR A 66 -12.63 22.24 -10.34
N ALA A 67 -12.39 22.38 -11.64
CA ALA A 67 -12.07 23.62 -12.35
C ALA A 67 -13.00 23.76 -13.57
N THR A 68 -14.28 24.04 -13.29
CA THR A 68 -15.40 23.79 -14.22
C THR A 68 -15.57 24.85 -15.32
N ARG A 69 -15.17 26.09 -15.03
CA ARG A 69 -15.37 27.26 -15.90
C ARG A 69 -14.38 27.32 -17.07
N GLY A 70 -14.63 28.19 -18.04
CA GLY A 70 -13.69 28.44 -19.15
C GLY A 70 -12.43 29.21 -18.73
N ASN A 71 -12.48 29.92 -17.60
CA ASN A 71 -11.34 30.51 -16.93
C ASN A 71 -11.69 30.79 -15.45
N GLY A 72 -10.66 30.95 -14.62
CA GLY A 72 -10.83 31.32 -13.22
C GLY A 72 -9.64 30.91 -12.36
N THR A 73 -9.88 30.80 -11.06
CA THR A 73 -8.94 30.26 -10.08
C THR A 73 -9.55 29.05 -9.38
N VAL A 74 -8.75 28.00 -9.16
CA VAL A 74 -9.14 26.83 -8.37
C VAL A 74 -8.19 26.69 -7.19
N ARG A 75 -8.73 26.31 -6.03
CA ARG A 75 -7.97 26.03 -4.82
C ARG A 75 -7.96 24.53 -4.59
N VAL A 76 -6.78 23.94 -4.43
CA VAL A 76 -6.60 22.54 -4.12
C VAL A 76 -6.16 22.41 -2.67
N GLU A 77 -6.92 21.64 -1.88
CA GLU A 77 -6.61 21.43 -0.47
C GLU A 77 -5.40 20.49 -0.29
N GLY A 78 -4.21 21.06 -0.14
CA GLY A 78 -2.97 20.31 0.08
C GLY A 78 -2.68 19.91 1.53
N LYS A 79 -3.69 19.74 2.41
CA LYS A 79 -3.48 19.54 3.86
C LYS A 79 -2.61 18.32 4.21
N THR A 80 -2.65 17.30 3.36
CA THR A 80 -1.90 16.05 3.50
C THR A 80 -0.56 16.06 2.75
N LEU A 81 -0.28 17.13 1.99
CA LEU A 81 0.96 17.21 1.23
C LEU A 81 2.13 17.56 2.14
N THR A 82 3.19 16.78 2.00
CA THR A 82 4.47 17.02 2.65
C THR A 82 5.22 18.15 1.96
N PRO A 83 6.13 18.86 2.64
CA PRO A 83 7.06 19.76 1.97
C PRO A 83 7.81 19.07 0.82
N GLY A 84 7.99 19.76 -0.30
CA GLY A 84 8.67 19.21 -1.48
C GLY A 84 8.12 19.72 -2.81
N GLU A 85 8.60 19.13 -3.90
CA GLU A 85 8.23 19.49 -5.27
C GLU A 85 7.10 18.61 -5.82
N TYR A 86 6.18 19.25 -6.50
CA TYR A 86 4.94 18.70 -7.06
C TYR A 86 4.73 19.20 -8.48
N THR A 87 3.87 18.51 -9.23
CA THR A 87 3.40 18.95 -10.54
C THR A 87 1.88 18.93 -10.53
N ALA A 88 1.26 20.04 -10.95
CA ALA A 88 -0.17 20.17 -11.10
C ALA A 88 -0.58 20.04 -12.57
N PHE A 89 -1.64 19.28 -12.83
CA PHE A 89 -2.17 19.01 -14.16
C PHE A 89 -3.60 19.52 -14.24
N PHE A 90 -3.94 20.24 -15.32
CA PHE A 90 -5.32 20.61 -15.62
C PHE A 90 -5.90 19.58 -16.60
N LEU A 91 -6.90 18.82 -16.16
CA LEU A 91 -7.34 17.58 -16.77
C LEU A 91 -8.82 17.65 -17.18
N ALA A 92 -9.15 16.97 -18.28
CA ALA A 92 -10.48 17.01 -18.88
C ALA A 92 -11.41 15.92 -18.32
N ARG A 93 -12.62 16.31 -17.92
CA ARG A 93 -13.80 15.43 -17.78
C ARG A 93 -13.61 14.15 -16.94
N ASP A 94 -13.09 14.26 -15.71
CA ASP A 94 -12.70 13.13 -14.84
C ASP A 94 -11.69 12.15 -15.51
N GLY A 95 -11.09 12.54 -16.62
CA GLY A 95 -10.06 11.81 -17.34
C GLY A 95 -8.68 12.42 -17.16
N TYR A 96 -7.72 11.95 -17.96
CA TYR A 96 -6.30 12.28 -17.85
C TYR A 96 -5.73 13.02 -19.07
N GLU A 97 -6.59 13.38 -20.05
CA GLU A 97 -6.25 14.28 -21.15
C GLU A 97 -5.94 15.67 -20.60
N TRP A 98 -4.82 16.26 -21.01
CA TRP A 98 -4.41 17.57 -20.51
C TRP A 98 -5.14 18.70 -21.24
N LEU A 99 -5.62 19.68 -20.48
CA LEU A 99 -6.19 20.92 -21.01
C LEU A 99 -5.17 22.05 -21.15
N ALA A 100 -4.05 21.97 -20.44
CA ALA A 100 -2.94 22.94 -20.43
C ALA A 100 -1.62 22.23 -20.11
N GLU A 101 -0.49 22.88 -20.39
CA GLU A 101 0.81 22.37 -19.91
C GLU A 101 0.82 22.25 -18.38
N PRO A 102 1.44 21.19 -17.81
CA PRO A 102 1.56 21.04 -16.37
C PRO A 102 2.45 22.12 -15.77
N VAL A 103 2.21 22.46 -14.51
CA VAL A 103 3.00 23.46 -13.78
C VAL A 103 3.65 22.84 -12.55
N ASN A 104 4.94 23.12 -12.33
CA ASN A 104 5.63 22.70 -11.12
C ASN A 104 5.26 23.60 -9.94
N VAL A 105 5.17 23.00 -8.76
CA VAL A 105 4.66 23.62 -7.53
C VAL A 105 5.48 23.13 -6.36
N SER A 106 5.89 24.03 -5.48
CA SER A 106 6.60 23.66 -4.25
C SER A 106 5.71 23.87 -3.03
N VAL A 107 5.59 22.82 -2.22
CA VAL A 107 5.00 22.91 -0.88
C VAL A 107 6.11 23.29 0.09
N ALA A 108 5.95 24.44 0.74
CA ALA A 108 6.97 24.99 1.63
C ALA A 108 7.21 24.11 2.85
N PHE A 109 8.47 24.10 3.33
CA PHE A 109 8.77 23.56 4.66
C PHE A 109 8.08 24.39 5.75
N ALA A 110 7.91 23.79 6.93
CA ALA A 110 7.43 24.50 8.10
C ALA A 110 8.26 25.79 8.34
N LYS A 111 7.59 26.86 8.77
CA LYS A 111 8.28 28.09 9.21
C LYS A 111 9.14 27.79 10.43
N GLY A 112 10.19 28.60 10.63
CA GLY A 112 11.15 28.44 11.73
C GLY A 112 12.56 28.12 11.23
N PRO A 113 13.50 27.85 12.15
CA PRO A 113 14.88 27.54 11.78
C PRO A 113 14.94 26.27 10.94
N VAL A 114 15.89 26.22 9.99
CA VAL A 114 16.22 24.99 9.28
C VAL A 114 16.82 23.99 10.26
N ARG A 115 16.51 22.71 10.10
CA ARG A 115 17.06 21.58 10.85
C ARG A 115 17.14 20.35 9.96
N PHE A 116 17.80 19.30 10.44
CA PHE A 116 17.65 17.97 9.89
C PHE A 116 16.72 17.13 10.76
N VAL A 117 16.02 16.18 10.14
CA VAL A 117 15.12 15.22 10.82
C VAL A 117 15.91 14.24 11.70
N VAL A 118 17.16 13.99 11.32
CA VAL A 118 18.16 13.16 12.02
C VAL A 118 19.49 13.92 12.12
N GLU A 119 20.25 13.65 13.17
CA GLU A 119 21.58 14.23 13.35
C GLU A 119 22.65 13.48 12.56
N GLU A 120 22.42 12.18 12.32
CA GLU A 120 23.33 11.31 11.58
C GLU A 120 22.55 10.36 10.66
N VAL A 121 23.14 10.05 9.50
CA VAL A 121 22.67 9.00 8.60
C VAL A 121 23.82 8.13 8.11
N VAL A 122 23.55 6.84 7.90
CA VAL A 122 24.50 5.90 7.31
C VAL A 122 24.14 5.67 5.84
N GLY A 123 25.07 5.99 4.94
CA GLY A 123 24.94 5.76 3.51
C GLY A 123 25.06 4.28 3.13
N ARG A 124 24.86 3.98 1.83
CA ARG A 124 25.13 2.63 1.31
C ARG A 124 26.60 2.27 1.48
N ASN A 125 26.86 0.98 1.64
CA ASN A 125 28.22 0.47 1.56
C ASN A 125 28.80 0.78 0.16
N VAL A 126 30.10 1.04 0.12
CA VAL A 126 30.89 1.12 -1.13
C VAL A 126 32.17 0.30 -0.97
N ARG A 127 32.74 -0.20 -2.06
CA ARG A 127 34.09 -0.76 -2.01
C ARG A 127 35.13 0.33 -2.21
N VAL A 128 36.35 0.07 -1.75
CA VAL A 128 37.54 0.84 -2.17
C VAL A 128 37.57 0.95 -3.69
N GLY A 129 37.71 2.17 -4.20
CA GLY A 129 37.74 2.47 -5.63
C GLY A 129 36.37 2.61 -6.32
N GLU A 130 35.26 2.27 -5.65
CA GLU A 130 33.91 2.52 -6.19
C GLU A 130 33.41 3.93 -5.85
N ALA A 131 32.65 4.53 -6.77
CA ALA A 131 32.00 5.81 -6.53
C ALA A 131 30.84 5.67 -5.53
N PHE A 132 30.82 6.57 -4.55
CA PHE A 132 29.72 6.82 -3.63
C PHE A 132 28.92 8.04 -4.08
N GLU A 133 27.60 7.96 -3.95
CA GLU A 133 26.70 9.11 -4.06
C GLU A 133 25.49 8.91 -3.14
N MET A 134 25.07 9.98 -2.47
CA MET A 134 23.86 10.02 -1.65
C MET A 134 23.35 11.47 -1.54
N LYS A 135 22.03 11.68 -1.66
CA LYS A 135 21.41 12.98 -1.36
C LYS A 135 21.05 13.07 0.12
N VAL A 136 21.34 14.20 0.76
CA VAL A 136 20.93 14.48 2.16
C VAL A 136 19.81 15.51 2.26
N GLY A 137 19.45 16.16 1.15
CA GLY A 137 18.44 17.22 1.15
C GLY A 137 17.05 16.79 1.62
N GLY A 138 16.68 15.53 1.41
CA GLY A 138 15.40 14.98 1.86
C GLY A 138 15.25 14.85 3.38
N PHE A 139 16.34 14.89 4.14
CA PHE A 139 16.30 14.94 5.61
C PHE A 139 16.13 16.36 6.15
N ARG A 140 16.14 17.39 5.31
CA ARG A 140 15.91 18.77 5.74
C ARG A 140 14.47 18.93 6.22
N ALA A 141 14.30 19.66 7.32
CA ALA A 141 13.02 20.16 7.79
C ALA A 141 13.14 21.64 8.18
N GLY A 142 12.02 22.36 8.21
CA GLY A 142 12.00 23.79 8.53
C GLY A 142 12.64 24.70 7.47
N GLY A 143 12.81 25.98 7.80
CA GLY A 143 13.40 26.99 6.92
C GLY A 143 12.43 27.62 5.91
N GLY A 144 11.14 27.26 5.91
CA GLY A 144 10.14 27.86 5.02
C GLY A 144 10.40 27.63 3.53
N LYS A 145 10.03 28.62 2.70
CA LYS A 145 10.21 28.62 1.23
C LYS A 145 11.66 28.83 0.76
N GLY A 146 12.61 29.07 1.67
CA GLY A 146 13.99 29.36 1.29
C GLY A 146 14.69 28.14 0.68
N GLU A 147 15.43 28.37 -0.41
CA GLU A 147 16.30 27.36 -1.00
C GLU A 147 17.42 26.99 0.00
N GLY A 148 17.66 25.69 0.16
CA GLY A 148 18.72 25.20 1.03
C GLY A 148 20.01 25.07 0.24
N VAL A 149 21.05 25.80 0.65
CA VAL A 149 22.39 25.68 0.07
C VAL A 149 23.22 24.78 0.97
N PHE A 150 23.70 23.67 0.42
CA PHE A 150 24.48 22.68 1.15
C PHE A 150 25.98 22.90 0.97
N SER A 151 26.77 22.58 2.00
CA SER A 151 28.22 22.64 1.95
C SER A 151 28.87 21.63 2.90
N LYS A 152 30.09 21.20 2.57
CA LYS A 152 30.92 20.42 3.47
C LYS A 152 31.52 21.34 4.53
N VAL A 153 31.40 20.97 5.80
CA VAL A 153 32.05 21.69 6.91
C VAL A 153 33.17 20.90 7.58
N ASP A 154 33.11 19.57 7.55
CA ASP A 154 34.14 18.69 8.12
C ASP A 154 34.08 17.29 7.48
N GLY A 155 35.12 16.48 7.67
CA GLY A 155 35.19 15.07 7.26
C GLY A 155 36.20 14.75 6.17
N ASP A 156 36.25 13.48 5.77
CA ASP A 156 37.33 12.90 4.96
C ASP A 156 37.55 13.60 3.62
N GLU A 157 38.81 13.77 3.22
CA GLU A 157 39.20 14.49 2.00
C GLU A 157 38.57 13.92 0.73
N TRP A 158 38.35 12.60 0.68
CA TRP A 158 37.78 11.93 -0.49
C TRP A 158 36.27 12.16 -0.66
N VAL A 159 35.59 12.71 0.36
CA VAL A 159 34.16 13.00 0.35
C VAL A 159 33.91 14.47 0.07
N ASN A 160 33.07 14.75 -0.91
CA ASN A 160 32.66 16.07 -1.36
C ASN A 160 31.15 16.27 -1.19
N VAL A 161 30.71 17.53 -1.17
CA VAL A 161 29.30 17.91 -1.01
C VAL A 161 28.96 18.98 -2.05
N SER A 162 27.94 18.72 -2.88
CA SER A 162 27.42 19.69 -3.83
C SER A 162 26.51 20.73 -3.16
N ARG A 163 26.20 21.82 -3.87
CA ARG A 163 25.30 22.87 -3.36
C ARG A 163 23.87 22.40 -3.17
N GLU A 164 23.48 21.33 -3.87
CA GLU A 164 22.18 20.68 -3.85
C GLU A 164 22.10 19.58 -2.76
N GLY A 165 23.18 19.36 -2.01
CA GLY A 165 23.22 18.37 -0.93
C GLY A 165 23.49 16.95 -1.42
N VAL A 166 24.19 16.80 -2.54
CA VAL A 166 24.73 15.50 -2.97
C VAL A 166 26.08 15.27 -2.29
N VAL A 167 26.18 14.22 -1.49
CA VAL A 167 27.43 13.71 -0.90
C VAL A 167 28.01 12.67 -1.85
N PHE A 168 29.25 12.86 -2.30
CA PHE A 168 29.86 11.97 -3.28
C PHE A 168 31.38 11.85 -3.11
N GLY A 169 31.96 10.77 -3.63
CA GLY A 169 33.41 10.56 -3.54
C GLY A 169 33.83 9.13 -3.87
N THR A 170 35.13 8.87 -3.83
CA THR A 170 35.72 7.54 -4.04
C THR A 170 36.73 7.25 -2.94
N ALA A 171 36.45 6.25 -2.11
CA ALA A 171 37.32 5.89 -0.99
C ALA A 171 38.59 5.18 -1.47
N GLY A 172 39.74 5.54 -0.89
CA GLY A 172 41.04 4.91 -1.17
C GLY A 172 41.38 3.73 -0.27
N GLU A 173 40.72 3.58 0.87
CA GLU A 173 41.03 2.56 1.87
C GLU A 173 39.78 2.03 2.60
N VAL A 174 39.90 0.84 3.20
CA VAL A 174 38.81 0.19 3.95
C VAL A 174 38.62 0.91 5.28
N GLY A 175 37.36 1.12 5.67
CA GLY A 175 37.06 1.85 6.92
C GLY A 175 35.64 2.37 6.94
N THR A 176 35.45 3.52 7.58
CA THR A 176 34.19 4.27 7.55
C THR A 176 34.52 5.71 7.18
N GLY A 177 34.03 6.14 6.02
CA GLY A 177 34.08 7.54 5.64
C GLY A 177 33.13 8.37 6.48
N GLU A 178 33.49 9.60 6.78
CA GLU A 178 32.65 10.55 7.50
C GLU A 178 32.65 11.92 6.82
N VAL A 179 31.49 12.56 6.79
CA VAL A 179 31.35 13.97 6.38
C VAL A 179 30.29 14.66 7.21
N VAL A 180 30.54 15.90 7.60
CA VAL A 180 29.53 16.78 8.20
C VAL A 180 29.08 17.77 7.13
N VAL A 181 27.78 17.76 6.85
CA VAL A 181 27.12 18.60 5.86
C VAL A 181 26.36 19.70 6.58
N ASP A 182 26.56 20.96 6.19
CA ASP A 182 25.75 22.09 6.61
C ASP A 182 24.73 22.45 5.53
N VAL A 183 23.51 22.80 5.94
CA VAL A 183 22.49 23.41 5.08
C VAL A 183 22.18 24.81 5.59
N ALA A 184 22.31 25.81 4.73
CA ALA A 184 21.95 27.20 5.02
C ALA A 184 20.66 27.59 4.29
N VAL A 185 19.72 28.18 5.02
CA VAL A 185 18.48 28.77 4.50
C VAL A 185 18.35 30.19 5.06
N GLY A 186 18.67 31.18 4.24
CA GLY A 186 18.76 32.58 4.68
C GLY A 186 19.83 32.75 5.78
N LYS A 187 19.41 33.11 6.99
CA LYS A 187 20.29 33.27 8.17
C LYS A 187 20.33 32.04 9.09
N SER A 188 19.51 31.03 8.82
CA SER A 188 19.47 29.80 9.61
C SER A 188 20.37 28.74 8.98
N SER A 189 21.07 27.96 9.78
CA SER A 189 21.76 26.76 9.30
C SER A 189 21.57 25.56 10.23
N ALA A 190 21.81 24.37 9.70
CA ALA A 190 21.76 23.10 10.43
C ALA A 190 22.76 22.11 9.85
N ARG A 191 23.12 21.08 10.63
CA ARG A 191 24.12 20.09 10.26
C ARG A 191 23.62 18.66 10.37
N ILE A 192 24.12 17.81 9.49
CA ILE A 192 23.94 16.35 9.52
C ILE A 192 25.29 15.67 9.31
N LYS A 193 25.55 14.61 10.07
CA LYS A 193 26.70 13.74 9.87
C LYS A 193 26.31 12.57 8.94
N VAL A 194 27.15 12.27 7.96
CA VAL A 194 26.99 11.10 7.08
C VAL A 194 28.15 10.16 7.32
N ARG A 195 27.84 8.88 7.59
CA ARG A 195 28.82 7.79 7.66
C ARG A 195 28.70 6.88 6.45
N ILE A 196 29.84 6.53 5.85
CA ILE A 196 29.91 5.76 4.61
C ILE A 196 30.75 4.50 4.87
N PRO A 197 30.14 3.32 5.04
CA PRO A 197 30.91 2.10 5.25
C PRO A 197 31.70 1.73 3.99
N VAL A 198 33.03 1.63 4.11
CA VAL A 198 33.92 1.27 3.01
C VAL A 198 34.41 -0.16 3.17
N LYS A 199 34.12 -0.99 2.17
CA LYS A 199 34.45 -2.42 2.12
C LYS A 199 35.72 -2.67 1.29
N PRO A 200 36.43 -3.79 1.51
CA PRO A 200 37.57 -4.18 0.68
C PRO A 200 37.22 -4.23 -0.81
N ALA A 201 38.16 -3.79 -1.66
CA ALA A 201 38.07 -3.98 -3.10
C ALA A 201 37.89 -5.48 -3.43
N GLY A 202 36.96 -5.82 -4.31
CA GLY A 202 36.63 -7.19 -4.68
C GLY A 202 35.91 -8.03 -3.60
N GLY A 203 35.69 -7.49 -2.39
CA GLY A 203 34.95 -8.18 -1.32
C GLY A 203 33.42 -8.17 -1.52
N LEU A 204 32.68 -8.82 -0.63
CA LEU A 204 31.23 -8.65 -0.59
C LEU A 204 30.88 -7.23 -0.17
N LEU A 205 30.05 -6.55 -0.96
CA LEU A 205 29.56 -5.21 -0.61
C LEU A 205 28.62 -5.30 0.60
N VAL A 206 27.76 -6.32 0.61
CA VAL A 206 26.72 -6.55 1.61
C VAL A 206 26.88 -7.96 2.16
N GLU A 207 27.48 -8.06 3.34
CA GLU A 207 27.59 -9.33 4.08
C GLU A 207 26.37 -9.58 4.96
N GLN A 208 25.70 -8.52 5.38
CA GLN A 208 24.48 -8.54 6.18
C GLN A 208 23.44 -7.65 5.53
N LEU A 209 22.22 -8.15 5.39
CA LEU A 209 21.09 -7.45 4.77
C LEU A 209 19.93 -7.36 5.77
N GLY A 210 19.56 -6.15 6.14
CA GLY A 210 18.32 -5.88 6.87
C GLY A 210 17.13 -5.85 5.92
N VAL A 211 16.19 -6.79 6.07
CA VAL A 211 14.95 -6.87 5.29
C VAL A 211 13.77 -6.60 6.22
N MET A 212 12.93 -5.63 5.89
CA MET A 212 11.84 -5.17 6.73
C MET A 212 10.47 -5.29 6.02
N SER A 213 9.45 -5.69 6.77
CA SER A 213 8.04 -5.47 6.42
C SER A 213 7.47 -4.30 7.22
N TRP A 214 6.72 -3.41 6.58
CA TRP A 214 6.01 -2.35 7.31
C TRP A 214 4.75 -1.84 6.59
N ASN A 215 3.58 -2.11 7.18
CA ASN A 215 2.34 -1.44 6.82
C ASN A 215 2.38 0.00 7.35
N LEU A 216 2.16 0.97 6.46
CA LEU A 216 2.26 2.39 6.79
C LEU A 216 1.01 2.99 7.42
N TRP A 217 -0.14 2.32 7.44
CA TRP A 217 -1.44 2.88 7.85
C TRP A 217 -1.84 4.10 7.02
N HIS A 218 -2.31 3.84 5.80
CA HIS A 218 -2.61 4.86 4.78
C HIS A 218 -1.44 5.84 4.59
N GLY A 219 -0.22 5.32 4.41
CA GLY A 219 0.99 6.13 4.27
C GLY A 219 1.50 6.81 5.54
N GLY A 220 0.86 6.57 6.68
CA GLY A 220 1.10 7.19 7.98
C GLY A 220 0.26 8.43 8.23
N THR A 221 -0.66 8.74 7.32
CA THR A 221 -1.40 10.02 7.29
C THR A 221 -2.32 10.23 8.49
N GLN A 222 -2.59 9.19 9.26
CA GLN A 222 -3.35 9.24 10.52
C GLN A 222 -2.57 9.90 11.66
N VAL A 223 -1.26 10.13 11.49
CA VAL A 223 -0.39 10.73 12.51
C VAL A 223 0.21 12.05 12.01
N LYS A 224 0.15 13.10 12.83
CA LYS A 224 0.73 14.40 12.47
C LYS A 224 2.25 14.31 12.36
N GLY A 225 2.79 14.95 11.32
CA GLY A 225 4.23 14.96 11.05
C GLY A 225 4.79 13.60 10.65
N TYR A 226 3.94 12.68 10.17
CA TYR A 226 4.32 11.29 9.84
C TYR A 226 5.55 11.19 8.95
N HIS A 227 5.71 12.07 7.96
CA HIS A 227 6.84 12.05 7.05
C HIS A 227 8.18 12.10 7.79
N GLU A 228 8.37 13.08 8.67
CA GLU A 228 9.62 13.22 9.42
C GLU A 228 9.83 12.07 10.41
N LYS A 229 8.75 11.59 11.03
CA LYS A 229 8.80 10.45 11.96
C LYS A 229 9.22 9.16 11.23
N GLN A 230 8.70 8.92 10.03
CA GLN A 230 9.08 7.79 9.18
C GLN A 230 10.54 7.88 8.70
N LEU A 231 11.00 9.06 8.29
CA LEU A 231 12.41 9.26 7.90
C LEU A 231 13.36 8.98 9.06
N ARG A 232 13.04 9.46 10.26
CA ARG A 232 13.82 9.20 11.47
C ARG A 232 13.89 7.71 11.77
N PHE A 233 12.74 7.02 11.73
CA PHE A 233 12.68 5.59 11.96
C PHE A 233 13.52 4.81 10.93
N LEU A 234 13.32 5.05 9.63
CA LEU A 234 13.99 4.31 8.56
C LEU A 234 15.51 4.58 8.52
N ALA A 235 15.95 5.81 8.79
CA ALA A 235 17.38 6.14 8.87
C ALA A 235 18.09 5.45 10.04
N GLY A 236 17.37 5.20 11.15
CA GLY A 236 17.91 4.59 12.37
C GLY A 236 17.67 3.08 12.51
N SER A 237 16.75 2.49 11.74
CA SER A 237 16.31 1.10 11.94
C SER A 237 17.37 0.05 11.60
N GLY A 238 18.31 0.40 10.71
CA GLY A 238 19.25 -0.56 10.14
C GLY A 238 18.69 -1.39 8.98
N ALA A 239 17.47 -1.11 8.51
CA ALA A 239 16.93 -1.73 7.30
C ALA A 239 17.72 -1.33 6.05
N ASP A 240 17.88 -2.27 5.12
CA ASP A 240 18.51 -2.05 3.82
C ASP A 240 17.47 -2.15 2.69
N VAL A 241 16.49 -3.05 2.81
CA VAL A 241 15.35 -3.19 1.90
C VAL A 241 14.07 -3.27 2.73
N VAL A 242 13.08 -2.45 2.41
CA VAL A 242 11.79 -2.39 3.11
C VAL A 242 10.68 -2.66 2.12
N GLY A 243 9.91 -3.72 2.35
CA GLY A 243 8.62 -3.93 1.72
C GLY A 243 7.54 -3.20 2.49
N LEU A 244 6.86 -2.29 1.81
CA LEU A 244 5.86 -1.40 2.38
C LEU A 244 4.45 -1.82 1.94
N GLN A 245 3.49 -1.68 2.85
CA GLN A 245 2.06 -1.81 2.59
C GLN A 245 1.36 -0.48 2.86
N GLU A 246 0.11 -0.36 2.42
CA GLU A 246 -0.67 0.88 2.43
C GLU A 246 0.05 2.11 1.86
N THR A 247 0.70 1.90 0.70
CA THR A 247 1.51 2.93 0.05
C THR A 247 0.79 3.72 -1.04
N THR A 248 -0.51 3.51 -1.23
CA THR A 248 -1.34 4.24 -2.21
C THR A 248 -1.08 5.74 -2.12
N GLY A 249 -0.95 6.44 -3.26
CA GLY A 249 -0.56 7.87 -3.27
C GLY A 249 0.95 8.10 -3.18
N GLY A 250 1.73 7.19 -3.78
CA GLY A 250 3.16 7.42 -4.00
C GLY A 250 4.01 7.46 -2.73
N HIS A 251 3.62 6.74 -1.67
CA HIS A 251 4.31 6.82 -0.39
C HIS A 251 5.66 6.11 -0.37
N ALA A 252 5.84 5.02 -1.14
CA ALA A 252 7.15 4.38 -1.26
C ALA A 252 8.14 5.31 -1.97
N ALA A 253 7.71 5.93 -3.07
CA ALA A 253 8.54 6.88 -3.81
C ALA A 253 8.81 8.18 -3.03
N ARG A 254 7.85 8.66 -2.23
CA ARG A 254 8.09 9.74 -1.26
C ARG A 254 9.24 9.42 -0.31
N LEU A 255 9.21 8.23 0.29
CA LEU A 255 10.22 7.80 1.26
C LEU A 255 11.57 7.57 0.58
N GLY A 256 11.58 6.95 -0.61
CA GLY A 256 12.78 6.76 -1.41
C GLY A 256 13.51 8.07 -1.71
N GLU A 257 12.81 9.03 -2.31
CA GLU A 257 13.40 10.34 -2.65
C GLU A 257 13.95 11.05 -1.40
N ALA A 258 13.19 11.04 -0.31
CA ALA A 258 13.58 11.74 0.91
C ALA A 258 14.77 11.08 1.64
N LEU A 259 14.87 9.74 1.60
CA LEU A 259 16.00 9.00 2.15
C LEU A 259 17.25 9.05 1.24
N GLY A 260 17.08 9.45 -0.04
CA GLY A 260 18.09 9.23 -1.08
C GLY A 260 18.27 7.76 -1.43
N TRP A 261 17.21 6.96 -1.29
CA TRP A 261 17.16 5.52 -1.56
C TRP A 261 16.43 5.24 -2.86
N TYR A 262 16.66 4.05 -3.41
CA TYR A 262 15.88 3.55 -4.54
C TYR A 262 14.48 3.18 -4.06
N SER A 263 13.47 3.35 -4.91
CA SER A 263 12.09 3.01 -4.59
C SER A 263 11.35 2.43 -5.76
N TRP A 264 10.37 1.59 -5.45
CA TRP A 264 9.36 1.12 -6.39
C TRP A 264 7.98 1.35 -5.77
N GLN A 265 7.05 1.89 -6.55
CA GLN A 265 5.66 2.08 -6.14
C GLN A 265 4.79 1.15 -7.00
N GLY A 266 4.10 0.22 -6.35
CA GLY A 266 3.08 -0.59 -6.99
C GLY A 266 1.80 0.22 -7.26
N PRO A 267 0.97 -0.24 -8.20
CA PRO A 267 -0.26 0.46 -8.62
C PRO A 267 -1.35 0.48 -7.54
N MET A 268 -1.35 -0.49 -6.63
CA MET A 268 -2.24 -0.52 -5.47
C MET A 268 -1.46 -0.18 -4.19
N SER A 269 -1.48 -1.10 -3.21
CA SER A 269 -1.10 -0.81 -1.84
C SER A 269 0.34 -1.19 -1.49
N VAL A 270 1.06 -1.88 -2.38
CA VAL A 270 2.41 -2.39 -2.11
C VAL A 270 3.48 -1.46 -2.71
N GLY A 271 4.61 -1.35 -2.04
CA GLY A 271 5.77 -0.61 -2.56
C GLY A 271 7.06 -1.04 -1.86
N ALA A 272 8.19 -0.54 -2.33
CA ALA A 272 9.49 -0.85 -1.75
C ALA A 272 10.38 0.39 -1.67
N VAL A 273 11.22 0.44 -0.64
CA VAL A 273 12.40 1.31 -0.60
C VAL A 273 13.64 0.48 -0.33
N SER A 274 14.76 0.82 -0.96
CA SER A 274 16.00 0.07 -0.88
C SER A 274 17.20 1.01 -0.90
N ARG A 275 18.12 0.82 0.04
CA ARG A 275 19.41 1.52 0.06
C ARG A 275 20.28 1.15 -1.14
N TYR A 276 19.99 0.01 -1.78
CA TYR A 276 20.70 -0.54 -2.93
C TYR A 276 19.84 -0.50 -4.21
N PRO A 277 20.44 -0.48 -5.41
CA PRO A 277 19.70 -0.36 -6.67
C PRO A 277 18.59 -1.41 -6.83
N ILE A 278 17.36 -0.95 -7.09
CA ILE A 278 16.28 -1.79 -7.62
C ILE A 278 16.51 -1.89 -9.13
N VAL A 279 16.87 -3.08 -9.61
CA VAL A 279 17.23 -3.33 -11.01
C VAL A 279 16.06 -3.89 -11.83
N ASP A 280 15.01 -4.38 -11.16
CA ASP A 280 13.80 -4.88 -11.77
C ASP A 280 12.65 -4.92 -10.75
N ALA A 281 11.41 -4.85 -11.20
CA ALA A 281 10.23 -4.91 -10.34
C ALA A 281 8.98 -5.30 -11.12
N GLY A 282 7.97 -5.82 -10.40
CA GLY A 282 6.70 -6.20 -11.00
C GLY A 282 5.58 -6.42 -9.98
N THR A 283 4.41 -6.78 -10.48
CA THR A 283 3.20 -7.06 -9.70
C THR A 283 2.71 -8.50 -9.90
N ALA A 284 1.89 -8.98 -8.97
CA ALA A 284 1.21 -10.28 -9.04
C ALA A 284 -0.10 -10.25 -8.22
N ALA A 285 -0.91 -11.31 -8.30
CA ALA A 285 -2.10 -11.51 -7.47
C ALA A 285 -3.11 -10.35 -7.56
N GLY A 286 -3.42 -9.91 -8.78
CA GLY A 286 -4.30 -8.76 -9.01
C GLY A 286 -3.81 -7.49 -8.30
N GLU A 287 -2.50 -7.26 -8.33
CA GLU A 287 -1.81 -6.09 -7.73
C GLU A 287 -1.83 -6.04 -6.18
N ARG A 288 -2.30 -7.10 -5.52
CA ARG A 288 -2.17 -7.32 -4.07
C ARG A 288 -0.76 -7.75 -3.65
N ALA A 289 0.07 -8.09 -4.62
CA ALA A 289 1.47 -8.41 -4.41
C ALA A 289 2.37 -7.71 -5.44
N GLY A 290 3.61 -7.49 -5.02
CA GLY A 290 4.69 -6.98 -5.86
C GLY A 290 6.00 -7.66 -5.55
N TRP A 291 7.00 -7.42 -6.39
CA TRP A 291 8.36 -7.87 -6.12
C TRP A 291 9.37 -6.85 -6.64
N VAL A 292 10.52 -6.80 -5.98
CA VAL A 292 11.68 -6.04 -6.43
C VAL A 292 12.90 -6.94 -6.48
N ARG A 293 13.71 -6.81 -7.54
CA ARG A 293 15.05 -7.39 -7.62
C ARG A 293 16.06 -6.30 -7.29
N VAL A 294 16.84 -6.53 -6.25
CA VAL A 294 17.79 -5.55 -5.70
C VAL A 294 19.21 -6.05 -5.90
N ASP A 295 20.06 -5.24 -6.52
CA ASP A 295 21.49 -5.53 -6.64
C ASP A 295 22.25 -5.04 -5.41
N VAL A 296 22.65 -5.97 -4.54
CA VAL A 296 23.41 -5.70 -3.31
C VAL A 296 24.93 -5.81 -3.53
N GLY A 297 25.39 -5.28 -4.67
CA GLY A 297 26.81 -5.16 -5.02
C GLY A 297 27.35 -6.32 -5.85
N GLY A 298 26.70 -6.61 -6.97
CA GLY A 298 27.00 -7.72 -7.88
C GLY A 298 26.27 -9.02 -7.51
N ARG A 299 25.39 -8.99 -6.52
CA ARG A 299 24.55 -10.12 -6.10
C ARG A 299 23.11 -9.63 -6.04
N GLU A 300 22.24 -10.23 -6.84
CA GLU A 300 20.82 -9.92 -6.80
C GLU A 300 20.10 -10.71 -5.70
N VAL A 301 19.21 -10.02 -4.98
CA VAL A 301 18.20 -10.62 -4.11
C VAL A 301 16.80 -10.26 -4.62
N VAL A 302 15.81 -11.10 -4.32
CA VAL A 302 14.41 -10.82 -4.66
C VAL A 302 13.59 -10.67 -3.40
N VAL A 303 12.84 -9.58 -3.29
CA VAL A 303 11.92 -9.32 -2.19
C VAL A 303 10.51 -9.23 -2.74
N TRP A 304 9.69 -10.22 -2.42
CA TRP A 304 8.25 -10.23 -2.66
C TRP A 304 7.53 -9.53 -1.51
N ILE A 305 6.50 -8.76 -1.83
CA ILE A 305 5.80 -7.86 -0.92
C ILE A 305 4.31 -8.10 -1.10
N VAL A 306 3.59 -8.43 -0.02
CA VAL A 306 2.14 -8.67 -0.06
C VAL A 306 1.38 -7.70 0.82
N HIS A 307 0.17 -7.35 0.38
CA HIS A 307 -0.87 -6.80 1.23
C HIS A 307 -2.19 -7.51 0.89
N LEU A 308 -2.46 -8.59 1.60
CA LEU A 308 -3.59 -9.48 1.27
C LEU A 308 -4.93 -8.88 1.72
N GLY A 309 -6.05 -9.44 1.24
CA GLY A 309 -7.39 -9.03 1.67
C GLY A 309 -7.55 -9.09 3.20
N TYR A 310 -8.16 -8.06 3.80
CA TYR A 310 -8.30 -7.94 5.25
C TYR A 310 -9.58 -8.57 5.82
N ASP A 311 -10.68 -8.53 5.05
CA ASP A 311 -11.99 -8.99 5.47
C ASP A 311 -12.42 -10.29 4.72
N PRO A 312 -13.08 -11.24 5.40
CA PRO A 312 -13.23 -11.36 6.84
C PRO A 312 -11.93 -11.67 7.59
N TYR A 313 -11.91 -11.34 8.88
CA TYR A 313 -10.79 -11.59 9.78
C TYR A 313 -11.09 -12.72 10.77
N GLY A 314 -10.39 -13.85 10.62
CA GLY A 314 -10.70 -15.06 11.38
C GLY A 314 -10.62 -14.92 12.91
N PRO A 315 -9.68 -14.17 13.51
CA PRO A 315 -9.70 -13.93 14.96
C PRO A 315 -10.97 -13.25 15.46
N TYR A 316 -11.59 -12.36 14.68
CA TYR A 316 -12.91 -11.81 15.02
C TYR A 316 -14.00 -12.88 14.96
N ASP A 317 -13.99 -13.71 13.93
CA ASP A 317 -14.94 -14.81 13.81
C ASP A 317 -14.86 -15.77 15.02
N PHE A 318 -13.66 -15.99 15.58
CA PHE A 318 -13.48 -16.77 16.80
C PHE A 318 -13.89 -16.00 18.06
N CYS A 319 -13.29 -14.83 18.29
CA CYS A 319 -13.39 -14.12 19.56
C CYS A 319 -14.72 -13.41 19.78
N PHE A 320 -15.39 -13.02 18.70
CA PHE A 320 -16.60 -12.22 18.77
C PHE A 320 -17.84 -13.02 18.34
N ASP A 321 -17.72 -13.81 17.28
CA ASP A 321 -18.83 -14.58 16.73
C ASP A 321 -18.90 -16.02 17.28
N ASN A 322 -17.88 -16.46 18.03
CA ASN A 322 -17.74 -17.82 18.58
C ASN A 322 -17.86 -18.93 17.51
N MET A 323 -17.33 -18.69 16.31
CA MET A 323 -17.33 -19.67 15.25
C MET A 323 -16.41 -20.85 15.54
N THR A 324 -16.73 -22.00 14.95
CA THR A 324 -15.85 -23.16 14.95
C THR A 324 -14.71 -23.00 13.95
N VAL A 325 -13.61 -23.74 14.14
CA VAL A 325 -12.49 -23.76 13.18
C VAL A 325 -12.96 -24.07 11.76
N VAL A 326 -13.93 -24.97 11.59
CA VAL A 326 -14.47 -25.33 10.27
C VAL A 326 -15.15 -24.13 9.60
N GLU A 327 -15.96 -23.37 10.34
CA GLU A 327 -16.64 -22.18 9.83
C GLU A 327 -15.65 -21.08 9.47
N VAL A 328 -14.66 -20.83 10.32
CA VAL A 328 -13.60 -19.85 10.04
C VAL A 328 -12.79 -20.25 8.81
N MET A 329 -12.41 -21.52 8.65
CA MET A 329 -11.68 -21.96 7.45
C MET A 329 -12.50 -21.85 6.16
N VAL A 330 -13.82 -21.98 6.21
CA VAL A 330 -14.70 -21.68 5.05
C VAL A 330 -14.62 -20.19 4.72
N ARG A 331 -14.70 -19.31 5.72
CA ARG A 331 -14.62 -17.86 5.55
C ARG A 331 -13.24 -17.38 5.09
N GLU A 332 -12.15 -18.00 5.57
CA GLU A 332 -10.80 -17.81 5.04
C GLU A 332 -10.74 -18.14 3.54
N GLY A 333 -11.45 -19.18 3.10
CA GLY A 333 -11.58 -19.52 1.68
C GLY A 333 -12.36 -18.48 0.87
N GLU A 334 -13.39 -17.87 1.46
CA GLU A 334 -14.25 -16.85 0.84
C GLU A 334 -13.63 -15.44 0.84
N SER A 335 -12.67 -15.17 1.73
CA SER A 335 -11.99 -13.85 1.87
C SER A 335 -11.23 -13.36 0.65
N GLY A 336 -10.98 -14.22 -0.33
CA GLY A 336 -10.09 -13.96 -1.46
C GLY A 336 -8.60 -13.99 -1.08
N ARG A 337 -8.23 -13.69 0.17
CA ARG A 337 -6.85 -13.72 0.69
C ARG A 337 -6.20 -15.10 0.54
N THR A 338 -6.93 -16.19 0.77
CA THR A 338 -6.42 -17.56 0.53
C THR A 338 -6.10 -17.84 -0.94
N GLY A 339 -6.87 -17.28 -1.88
CA GLY A 339 -6.57 -17.39 -3.31
C GLY A 339 -5.34 -16.57 -3.69
N GLN A 340 -5.25 -15.35 -3.17
CA GLN A 340 -4.13 -14.43 -3.40
C GLN A 340 -2.79 -15.04 -2.98
N ILE A 341 -2.68 -15.61 -1.78
CA ILE A 341 -1.41 -16.17 -1.32
C ILE A 341 -0.95 -17.38 -2.15
N LYS A 342 -1.90 -18.22 -2.60
CA LYS A 342 -1.61 -19.35 -3.51
C LYS A 342 -1.08 -18.86 -4.84
N GLU A 343 -1.70 -17.82 -5.39
CA GLU A 343 -1.21 -17.18 -6.62
C GLU A 343 0.19 -16.59 -6.43
N VAL A 344 0.43 -15.89 -5.33
CA VAL A 344 1.77 -15.33 -4.99
C VAL A 344 2.81 -16.44 -4.97
N VAL A 345 2.62 -17.49 -4.17
CA VAL A 345 3.59 -18.59 -4.04
C VAL A 345 3.79 -19.32 -5.37
N SER A 346 2.74 -19.47 -6.18
CA SER A 346 2.85 -20.00 -7.54
C SER A 346 3.70 -19.09 -8.44
N SER A 347 3.47 -17.78 -8.42
CA SER A 347 4.23 -16.80 -9.21
C SER A 347 5.69 -16.68 -8.77
N MET A 348 6.00 -16.94 -7.50
CA MET A 348 7.36 -17.05 -6.99
C MET A 348 8.12 -18.28 -7.51
N GLY A 349 7.47 -19.18 -8.27
CA GLY A 349 8.01 -20.50 -8.61
C GLY A 349 9.40 -20.51 -9.25
N GLU A 350 9.73 -19.53 -10.09
CA GLU A 350 11.08 -19.41 -10.67
C GLU A 350 12.11 -18.96 -9.63
N ASP A 351 11.77 -17.96 -8.82
CA ASP A 351 12.63 -17.45 -7.74
C ASP A 351 12.91 -18.52 -6.68
N LEU A 352 11.88 -19.29 -6.31
CA LEU A 352 11.99 -20.38 -5.33
C LEU A 352 12.88 -21.52 -5.83
N LYS A 353 12.90 -21.79 -7.14
CA LYS A 353 13.79 -22.80 -7.76
C LYS A 353 15.21 -22.26 -8.03
N GLY A 354 15.36 -20.95 -8.18
CA GLY A 354 16.62 -20.28 -8.48
C GLY A 354 17.66 -20.35 -7.35
N LYS A 355 18.80 -19.65 -7.52
CA LYS A 355 19.87 -19.55 -6.50
C LYS A 355 19.90 -18.23 -5.75
N ARG A 356 19.18 -17.21 -6.25
CA ARG A 356 19.12 -15.89 -5.61
C ARG A 356 18.49 -16.02 -4.21
N PRO A 357 18.95 -15.26 -3.20
CA PRO A 357 18.19 -15.09 -1.97
C PRO A 357 16.79 -14.54 -2.29
N VAL A 358 15.77 -15.14 -1.69
CA VAL A 358 14.37 -14.78 -1.88
C VAL A 358 13.74 -14.54 -0.52
N PHE A 359 13.05 -13.42 -0.40
CA PHE A 359 12.31 -13.01 0.78
C PHE A 359 10.86 -12.74 0.38
N LEU A 360 9.92 -13.04 1.28
CA LEU A 360 8.51 -12.68 1.15
C LEU A 360 8.12 -11.93 2.41
N VAL A 361 7.77 -10.68 2.26
CA VAL A 361 7.39 -9.78 3.35
C VAL A 361 5.98 -9.26 3.13
N GLY A 362 5.31 -8.82 4.19
CA GLY A 362 4.07 -8.10 4.03
C GLY A 362 3.13 -8.18 5.21
N ASP A 363 1.99 -7.54 5.02
CA ASP A 363 0.79 -7.69 5.83
C ASP A 363 -0.07 -8.78 5.19
N PHE A 364 -0.17 -9.90 5.90
CA PHE A 364 -0.91 -11.06 5.43
C PHE A 364 -2.35 -11.02 5.89
N ASN A 365 -2.75 -10.09 6.76
CA ASN A 365 -4.12 -9.96 7.26
C ASN A 365 -4.70 -11.25 7.87
N ALA A 366 -3.83 -12.14 8.34
CA ALA A 366 -4.21 -13.38 9.01
C ALA A 366 -3.06 -13.86 9.89
N PRO A 367 -3.34 -14.49 11.04
CA PRO A 367 -2.30 -14.96 11.96
C PRO A 367 -1.42 -16.08 11.37
N SER A 368 -0.34 -16.39 12.07
CA SER A 368 0.51 -17.54 11.72
C SER A 368 -0.02 -18.85 12.29
N HIS A 369 0.06 -19.92 11.52
CA HIS A 369 -0.13 -21.30 11.99
C HIS A 369 0.95 -21.72 13.01
N LEU A 370 2.01 -20.92 13.17
CA LEU A 370 3.06 -21.12 14.18
C LEU A 370 2.77 -20.35 15.48
N ASP A 371 1.74 -19.50 15.50
CA ASP A 371 1.35 -18.70 16.67
C ASP A 371 0.10 -19.29 17.32
N TRP A 372 -0.88 -19.65 16.50
CA TRP A 372 -2.10 -20.33 16.92
C TRP A 372 -1.82 -21.83 17.06
N VAL A 373 -1.39 -22.24 18.25
CA VAL A 373 -0.97 -23.62 18.59
C VAL A 373 -1.69 -24.12 19.86
N ASP A 374 -1.72 -25.43 20.03
CA ASP A 374 -2.26 -26.05 21.26
C ASP A 374 -1.48 -25.58 22.49
N GLY A 375 -2.17 -25.33 23.60
CA GLY A 375 -1.63 -24.76 24.84
C GLY A 375 -1.70 -23.24 24.96
N LEU A 376 -2.14 -22.53 23.90
CA LEU A 376 -2.42 -21.09 23.90
C LEU A 376 -3.91 -20.76 23.67
N GLU A 377 -4.80 -21.71 23.94
CA GLU A 377 -6.25 -21.54 23.75
C GLU A 377 -6.81 -20.33 24.51
N GLY A 378 -6.25 -20.04 25.69
CA GLY A 378 -6.65 -18.88 26.50
C GLY A 378 -6.32 -17.54 25.85
N GLU A 379 -5.34 -17.47 24.95
CA GLU A 379 -4.98 -16.26 24.20
C GLU A 379 -5.74 -16.19 22.87
N HIS A 380 -6.21 -17.32 22.34
CA HIS A 380 -6.87 -17.44 21.04
C HIS A 380 -8.35 -17.82 21.17
N CYS A 381 -9.04 -17.28 22.16
CA CYS A 381 -10.50 -17.38 22.30
C CYS A 381 -11.02 -18.84 22.29
N GLY A 382 -10.29 -19.72 22.98
CA GLY A 382 -10.59 -21.13 23.12
C GLY A 382 -10.07 -22.02 22.00
N GLN A 383 -9.33 -21.48 21.02
CA GLN A 383 -8.80 -22.23 19.88
C GLN A 383 -7.33 -22.61 20.08
N GLY A 384 -7.00 -23.87 19.83
CA GLY A 384 -5.62 -24.36 19.81
C GLY A 384 -4.98 -24.17 18.44
N LEU A 385 -4.47 -25.25 17.86
CA LEU A 385 -3.88 -25.21 16.52
C LEU A 385 -4.87 -24.77 15.44
N VAL A 386 -4.58 -23.65 14.79
CA VAL A 386 -5.28 -23.18 13.58
C VAL A 386 -4.29 -23.06 12.42
N ARG A 387 -4.53 -23.83 11.36
CA ARG A 387 -3.67 -23.88 10.16
C ARG A 387 -4.06 -22.81 9.15
N TRP A 388 -3.79 -21.54 9.49
CA TRP A 388 -4.08 -20.38 8.64
C TRP A 388 -3.48 -20.53 7.23
N PRO A 389 -4.31 -20.54 6.16
CA PRO A 389 -3.82 -20.81 4.81
C PRO A 389 -2.71 -19.86 4.33
N THR A 390 -2.75 -18.61 4.78
CA THR A 390 -1.84 -17.53 4.39
C THR A 390 -0.44 -17.67 4.92
N SER A 391 -0.27 -18.36 6.05
CA SER A 391 1.04 -18.69 6.60
C SER A 391 1.47 -20.11 6.26
N VAL A 392 0.53 -21.05 6.05
CA VAL A 392 0.83 -22.43 5.61
C VAL A 392 1.34 -22.48 4.18
N GLU A 393 0.75 -21.71 3.27
CA GLU A 393 1.10 -21.78 1.84
C GLU A 393 2.58 -21.41 1.57
N PRO A 394 3.13 -20.29 2.11
CA PRO A 394 4.55 -19.98 1.94
C PRO A 394 5.50 -21.05 2.52
N THR A 395 5.12 -21.68 3.63
CA THR A 395 5.98 -22.66 4.31
C THR A 395 5.91 -24.04 3.67
N GLU A 396 4.72 -24.60 3.48
CA GLU A 396 4.57 -25.98 3.01
C GLU A 396 4.68 -26.12 1.49
N VAL A 397 4.18 -25.15 0.72
CA VAL A 397 4.25 -25.16 -0.74
C VAL A 397 5.47 -24.37 -1.23
N GLY A 398 5.69 -23.18 -0.68
CA GLY A 398 6.83 -22.34 -1.02
C GLY A 398 8.17 -22.84 -0.45
N GLY A 399 8.12 -23.73 0.56
CA GLY A 399 9.29 -24.19 1.32
C GLY A 399 10.10 -23.03 1.92
N MET A 400 9.42 -21.93 2.25
CA MET A 400 10.00 -20.78 2.93
C MET A 400 9.94 -20.99 4.45
N VAL A 401 10.70 -20.19 5.18
CA VAL A 401 10.80 -20.26 6.64
C VAL A 401 10.49 -18.90 7.24
N ASP A 402 9.66 -18.89 8.28
CA ASP A 402 9.36 -17.71 9.09
C ASP A 402 10.61 -17.28 9.86
N SER A 403 11.16 -16.11 9.53
CA SER A 403 12.40 -15.67 10.17
C SER A 403 12.20 -15.23 11.63
N PHE A 404 11.01 -14.76 12.00
CA PHE A 404 10.69 -14.40 13.38
C PHE A 404 10.67 -15.64 14.26
N ARG A 405 9.95 -16.69 13.83
CA ARG A 405 9.90 -17.98 14.56
C ARG A 405 11.20 -18.79 14.49
N THR A 406 12.10 -18.47 13.57
CA THR A 406 13.47 -19.01 13.59
C THR A 406 14.26 -18.48 14.79
N VAL A 407 14.04 -17.23 15.18
CA VAL A 407 14.76 -16.55 16.28
C VAL A 407 14.02 -16.71 17.60
N HIS A 408 12.69 -16.62 17.56
CA HIS A 408 11.78 -16.68 18.70
C HIS A 408 10.82 -17.86 18.53
N PRO A 409 11.28 -19.11 18.77
CA PRO A 409 10.52 -20.31 18.41
C PRO A 409 9.27 -20.53 19.26
N ASP A 410 9.21 -20.00 20.49
CA ASP A 410 8.06 -20.17 21.39
C ASP A 410 7.10 -18.96 21.25
N PRO A 411 5.87 -19.17 20.75
CA PRO A 411 4.86 -18.11 20.63
C PRO A 411 4.33 -17.61 21.96
N LYS A 412 4.47 -18.37 23.05
CA LYS A 412 4.08 -17.93 24.38
C LYS A 412 5.05 -16.91 24.96
N ASP A 413 6.35 -17.20 24.86
CA ASP A 413 7.39 -16.34 25.43
C ASP A 413 7.55 -15.05 24.59
N ARG A 414 7.41 -15.17 23.27
CA ARG A 414 7.45 -14.05 22.33
C ARG A 414 6.29 -14.17 21.34
N PRO A 415 5.12 -13.57 21.66
CA PRO A 415 3.96 -13.56 20.77
C PRO A 415 4.26 -12.85 19.44
N GLY A 416 5.05 -11.77 19.50
CA GLY A 416 5.43 -11.01 18.31
C GLY A 416 4.26 -10.24 17.67
N VAL A 417 3.23 -9.90 18.46
CA VAL A 417 2.04 -9.14 18.00
C VAL A 417 2.47 -7.91 17.21
N THR A 418 2.04 -7.85 15.94
CA THR A 418 2.29 -6.73 15.03
C THR A 418 1.06 -5.85 14.87
N TRP A 419 -0.14 -6.42 14.97
CA TRP A 419 -1.38 -5.67 14.90
C TRP A 419 -2.23 -5.88 16.17
N SER A 420 -2.59 -4.85 16.92
CA SER A 420 -2.33 -3.43 16.70
C SER A 420 -1.70 -2.72 17.92
N PRO A 421 -0.70 -1.84 17.74
CA PRO A 421 -0.24 -0.93 18.78
C PRO A 421 -1.25 0.18 19.14
N VAL A 422 -2.26 0.45 18.32
CA VAL A 422 -3.20 1.58 18.53
C VAL A 422 -4.67 1.16 18.65
N PHE A 423 -5.07 0.05 18.02
CA PHE A 423 -6.38 -0.55 18.25
C PHE A 423 -6.29 -1.52 19.42
N VAL A 424 -6.91 -1.15 20.55
CA VAL A 424 -6.97 -1.97 21.77
C VAL A 424 -8.37 -2.53 22.01
N GLU A 425 -9.38 -1.91 21.40
CA GLU A 425 -10.77 -2.30 21.43
C GLU A 425 -11.38 -2.19 20.03
N ASN A 426 -12.33 -3.07 19.74
CA ASN A 426 -13.14 -3.08 18.53
C ASN A 426 -14.63 -3.21 18.91
N GLU A 427 -15.40 -2.13 18.71
CA GLU A 427 -16.83 -2.05 19.07
C GLU A 427 -17.11 -2.42 20.54
N GLY A 428 -16.23 -1.98 21.46
CA GLY A 428 -16.35 -2.25 22.90
C GLY A 428 -15.93 -3.65 23.33
N ARG A 429 -15.38 -4.46 22.41
CA ARG A 429 -14.74 -5.74 22.70
C ARG A 429 -13.22 -5.57 22.66
N ARG A 430 -12.49 -6.36 23.43
CA ARG A 430 -11.02 -6.35 23.40
C ARG A 430 -10.52 -6.83 22.04
N GLU A 431 -9.54 -6.13 21.48
CA GLU A 431 -8.86 -6.53 20.24
C GLU A 431 -8.09 -7.85 20.46
N PRO A 432 -8.32 -8.92 19.66
CA PRO A 432 -7.59 -10.19 19.80
C PRO A 432 -6.06 -10.06 19.67
N MET A 433 -5.57 -9.04 18.94
CA MET A 433 -4.15 -8.70 18.77
C MET A 433 -3.27 -9.86 18.28
N ASP A 434 -2.87 -9.83 17.01
CA ASP A 434 -2.16 -10.92 16.37
C ASP A 434 -0.86 -10.47 15.68
N ARG A 435 0.02 -11.45 15.43
CA ARG A 435 1.12 -11.28 14.48
C ARG A 435 0.63 -11.63 13.09
N ILE A 436 0.46 -10.60 12.26
CA ILE A 436 -0.04 -10.72 10.88
C ILE A 436 0.94 -10.18 9.83
N ASP A 437 2.04 -9.56 10.27
CA ASP A 437 3.11 -9.08 9.41
C ASP A 437 4.30 -10.03 9.51
N PHE A 438 4.83 -10.46 8.36
CA PHE A 438 5.86 -11.50 8.32
C PHE A 438 7.06 -11.11 7.48
N VAL A 439 8.21 -11.72 7.79
CA VAL A 439 9.38 -11.81 6.93
C VAL A 439 9.73 -13.28 6.77
N TYR A 440 9.33 -13.87 5.66
CA TYR A 440 9.72 -15.21 5.24
C TYR A 440 10.96 -15.16 4.36
N PHE A 441 11.79 -16.20 4.41
CA PHE A 441 12.90 -16.38 3.49
C PHE A 441 12.98 -17.80 2.96
N ARG A 442 13.55 -17.98 1.77
CA ARG A 442 13.90 -19.32 1.26
C ARG A 442 15.26 -19.74 1.82
N PRO A 443 15.37 -20.85 2.58
CA PRO A 443 16.66 -21.34 3.04
C PRO A 443 17.56 -21.72 1.86
N ARG A 444 18.78 -21.18 1.86
CA ARG A 444 19.81 -21.43 0.85
C ARG A 444 21.19 -21.38 1.51
N GLU A 445 22.17 -21.97 0.85
CA GLU A 445 23.57 -21.82 1.26
C GLU A 445 23.95 -20.32 1.31
N GLY A 446 24.61 -19.92 2.39
CA GLY A 446 25.04 -18.53 2.58
C GLY A 446 23.92 -17.54 2.87
N VAL A 447 22.70 -17.99 3.19
CA VAL A 447 21.60 -17.14 3.72
C VAL A 447 21.20 -17.65 5.10
N LYS A 448 21.45 -16.85 6.14
CA LYS A 448 21.12 -17.21 7.53
C LYS A 448 20.47 -16.05 8.25
N VAL A 449 19.44 -16.33 9.05
CA VAL A 449 18.87 -15.35 9.97
C VAL A 449 19.87 -15.08 11.09
N LEU A 450 20.24 -13.81 11.28
CA LEU A 450 21.08 -13.35 12.39
C LEU A 450 20.23 -12.78 13.54
N GLY A 451 19.02 -12.34 13.23
CA GLY A 451 18.00 -11.96 14.20
C GLY A 451 16.78 -11.32 13.55
N SER A 452 15.68 -11.25 14.30
CA SER A 452 14.38 -10.80 13.83
C SER A 452 13.61 -10.20 15.01
N GLU A 453 13.06 -9.00 14.85
CA GLU A 453 12.30 -8.32 15.90
C GLU A 453 11.13 -7.55 15.29
N GLU A 454 10.02 -7.49 16.02
CA GLU A 454 8.97 -6.50 15.83
C GLU A 454 9.43 -5.14 16.38
N LEU A 455 9.18 -4.06 15.64
CA LEU A 455 9.65 -2.72 15.94
C LEU A 455 8.49 -1.73 16.04
N VAL A 456 8.54 -0.91 17.08
CA VAL A 456 7.63 0.19 17.34
C VAL A 456 8.43 1.32 17.99
N VAL A 457 8.04 2.58 17.76
CA VAL A 457 8.69 3.74 18.40
C VAL A 457 7.83 4.25 19.54
N GLY A 458 8.44 4.33 20.73
CA GLY A 458 7.77 4.80 21.94
C GLY A 458 6.64 3.86 22.38
N GLU A 459 5.68 4.43 23.09
CA GLU A 459 4.47 3.76 23.57
C GLU A 459 3.27 4.42 22.87
N PRO A 460 2.78 3.86 21.75
CA PRO A 460 1.69 4.46 20.99
C PRO A 460 0.43 4.59 21.84
N ARG A 461 -0.19 5.77 21.83
CA ARG A 461 -1.51 5.95 22.45
C ARG A 461 -2.59 5.35 21.56
N PRO A 462 -3.62 4.71 22.14
CA PRO A 462 -4.70 4.11 21.38
C PRO A 462 -5.58 5.17 20.71
N ILE A 463 -6.41 4.74 19.76
CA ILE A 463 -7.45 5.59 19.17
C ILE A 463 -8.46 6.02 20.25
N PRO A 464 -8.90 7.31 20.28
CA PRO A 464 -8.63 8.40 19.33
C PRO A 464 -7.38 9.26 19.64
N GLY A 465 -6.57 8.92 20.64
CA GLY A 465 -5.40 9.70 21.07
C GLY A 465 -4.13 9.57 20.20
N HIS A 466 -4.20 8.85 19.08
CA HIS A 466 -3.05 8.44 18.28
C HIS A 466 -2.38 9.57 17.47
N GLY A 467 -3.09 10.68 17.19
CA GLY A 467 -2.65 11.68 16.20
C GLY A 467 -1.30 12.35 16.48
N GLU A 468 -0.79 12.33 17.72
CA GLU A 468 0.53 12.86 18.08
C GLU A 468 1.60 11.78 18.31
N ASN A 469 1.27 10.49 18.17
CA ASN A 469 2.20 9.38 18.42
C ASN A 469 3.50 9.52 17.63
N ASP A 470 4.64 9.12 18.20
CA ASP A 470 5.90 9.05 17.45
C ASP A 470 5.89 7.92 16.41
N TRP A 471 5.21 6.82 16.74
CA TRP A 471 4.90 5.76 15.79
C TRP A 471 3.75 6.16 14.87
N THR A 472 3.93 5.98 13.57
CA THR A 472 3.01 6.51 12.54
C THR A 472 2.06 5.46 11.96
N SER A 473 2.01 4.26 12.53
CA SER A 473 1.28 3.12 11.97
C SER A 473 0.48 2.41 13.07
N ASP A 474 -0.60 1.75 12.67
CA ASP A 474 -1.35 0.80 13.47
C ASP A 474 -0.79 -0.63 13.40
N HIS A 475 0.33 -0.83 12.71
CA HIS A 475 1.14 -2.04 12.71
C HIS A 475 2.53 -1.77 13.28
N LYS A 476 3.14 -2.75 13.96
CA LYS A 476 4.59 -2.79 14.18
C LYS A 476 5.30 -3.22 12.90
N ALA A 477 6.48 -2.68 12.62
CA ALA A 477 7.32 -3.20 11.54
C ALA A 477 7.98 -4.52 11.98
N VAL A 478 8.35 -5.39 11.03
CA VAL A 478 9.16 -6.58 11.33
C VAL A 478 10.47 -6.46 10.58
N LEU A 479 11.60 -6.43 11.30
CA LEU A 479 12.94 -6.35 10.72
C LEU A 479 13.70 -7.64 10.98
N THR A 480 14.20 -8.25 9.92
CA THR A 480 15.12 -9.40 10.00
C THR A 480 16.46 -9.07 9.37
N VAL A 481 17.53 -9.35 10.09
CA VAL A 481 18.90 -9.24 9.57
C VAL A 481 19.37 -10.60 9.09
N PHE A 482 19.77 -10.69 7.83
CA PHE A 482 20.30 -11.90 7.21
C PHE A 482 21.80 -11.79 6.95
N SER A 483 22.57 -12.85 7.19
CA SER A 483 23.89 -13.02 6.57
C SER A 483 23.72 -13.44 5.12
N LEU A 484 24.50 -12.83 4.22
CA LEU A 484 24.58 -13.15 2.79
C LEU A 484 25.97 -13.69 2.39
N GLY A 485 26.65 -14.44 3.26
CA GLY A 485 27.96 -15.04 2.95
C GLY A 485 28.25 -16.35 3.68
N ASN A 486 29.29 -17.06 3.24
CA ASN A 486 29.73 -18.33 3.83
C ASN A 486 30.60 -18.17 5.10
N GLY A 487 30.81 -16.93 5.57
CA GLY A 487 31.70 -16.62 6.70
C GLY A 487 31.01 -16.67 8.06
N LEU A 488 31.28 -17.72 8.85
CA LEU A 488 31.25 -17.65 10.31
C LEU A 488 32.57 -16.97 10.75
N GLY A 489 32.59 -15.65 10.93
CA GLY A 489 33.83 -14.99 11.36
C GLY A 489 33.81 -13.48 11.59
N GLY A 490 32.84 -12.74 11.06
CA GLY A 490 32.64 -11.34 11.43
C GLY A 490 31.81 -11.24 12.71
N ARG A 491 32.17 -10.36 13.65
CA ARG A 491 31.22 -9.92 14.69
C ARG A 491 30.00 -9.33 13.97
N GLY A 492 28.94 -10.14 13.86
CA GLY A 492 27.71 -9.73 13.19
C GLY A 492 27.07 -8.57 13.94
N ARG A 493 26.31 -7.70 13.24
CA ARG A 493 25.35 -6.85 13.94
C ARG A 493 24.34 -7.82 14.56
N SER A 494 24.42 -8.02 15.86
CA SER A 494 23.27 -8.56 16.58
C SER A 494 22.13 -7.53 16.49
N PRO A 495 20.85 -7.92 16.45
CA PRO A 495 19.75 -6.97 16.67
C PRO A 495 19.92 -6.19 17.98
N SER A 496 20.57 -6.77 18.99
CA SER A 496 20.96 -6.08 20.24
C SER A 496 22.06 -5.01 20.06
N GLN A 497 22.68 -4.95 18.87
CA GLN A 497 23.62 -3.91 18.41
C GLN A 497 23.04 -3.05 17.28
N ILE A 498 21.73 -3.16 16.98
CA ILE A 498 20.98 -2.01 16.49
C ILE A 498 21.29 -0.93 17.53
N PRO A 499 21.86 0.22 17.13
CA PRO A 499 22.21 1.22 18.10
C PRO A 499 21.01 1.47 19.01
N SER A 500 21.26 1.63 20.29
CA SER A 500 20.33 2.20 21.26
C SER A 500 19.95 3.66 20.92
N PHE A 501 19.88 4.04 19.63
CA PHE A 501 19.34 5.31 19.13
C PHE A 501 17.81 5.37 19.26
N ILE A 502 17.16 4.35 19.81
CA ILE A 502 15.79 4.47 20.35
C ILE A 502 15.86 5.19 21.71
N ILE A 503 16.51 6.35 21.81
CA ILE A 503 16.60 7.08 23.08
C ILE A 503 16.39 8.59 22.87
N SER A 504 15.22 9.01 23.34
CA SER A 504 14.79 10.34 23.76
C SER A 504 13.85 11.10 22.81
N PRO A 505 12.63 11.46 23.26
CA PRO A 505 11.86 12.50 22.62
C PRO A 505 12.61 13.85 22.73
N PRO A 506 12.37 14.81 21.81
CA PRO A 506 12.90 16.16 21.95
C PRO A 506 12.40 16.82 23.26
N PRO A 507 13.16 17.74 23.87
CA PRO A 507 12.67 18.52 25.01
C PRO A 507 11.39 19.26 24.59
N ALA A 508 10.33 19.08 25.37
CA ALA A 508 9.03 19.68 25.13
C ALA A 508 9.17 21.21 24.95
N SER A 509 8.71 21.74 23.81
CA SER A 509 8.58 23.18 23.65
C SER A 509 7.40 23.65 24.50
N ASN A 510 7.68 24.47 25.52
CA ASN A 510 6.66 25.18 26.29
C ASN A 510 5.79 26.02 25.35
N THR A 511 4.56 25.58 25.08
CA THR A 511 3.50 26.42 24.53
C THR A 511 2.36 26.44 25.52
N THR A 512 2.18 27.64 26.09
CA THR A 512 1.13 28.04 27.02
C THR A 512 -0.25 27.74 26.48
N SER A 513 -1.08 27.14 27.33
CA SER A 513 -2.51 26.91 27.11
C SER A 513 -3.27 28.23 27.07
N GLU A 514 -3.95 28.52 25.96
CA GLU A 514 -5.08 29.44 25.94
C GLU A 514 -6.37 28.62 25.83
N SER A 515 -7.21 28.77 26.86
CA SER A 515 -8.55 28.21 26.98
C SER A 515 -9.55 29.04 26.17
N HIS A 516 -10.42 28.40 25.39
CA HIS A 516 -11.69 28.98 24.95
C HIS A 516 -12.73 27.89 24.64
N PRO A 517 -14.04 28.24 24.67
CA PRO A 517 -15.01 27.56 25.51
C PRO A 517 -15.85 26.51 24.78
N THR A 518 -16.45 25.66 25.61
CA THR A 518 -17.51 24.69 25.28
C THR A 518 -18.76 25.39 24.77
N ASP A 519 -19.25 24.96 23.61
CA ASP A 519 -20.69 25.04 23.30
C ASP A 519 -21.17 23.65 22.87
N ALA A 520 -22.13 23.16 23.64
CA ALA A 520 -22.96 22.02 23.32
C ALA A 520 -24.14 22.53 22.49
N ASP A 521 -24.50 21.82 21.41
CA ASP A 521 -25.90 21.71 21.07
C ASP A 521 -26.20 20.36 20.40
N GLY A 522 -27.29 19.76 20.84
CA GLY A 522 -27.77 18.45 20.41
C GLY A 522 -28.74 18.56 19.24
N GLY A 523 -28.78 17.52 18.41
CA GLY A 523 -29.78 17.37 17.36
C GLY A 523 -29.90 15.90 16.98
N THR A 524 -30.93 15.24 17.51
CA THR A 524 -31.38 13.91 17.12
C THR A 524 -32.27 14.02 15.87
N ASP A 525 -32.01 13.24 14.83
CA ASP A 525 -33.02 12.94 13.81
C ASP A 525 -33.05 11.43 13.54
N SER A 526 -34.22 10.85 13.78
CA SER A 526 -34.59 9.47 13.51
C SER A 526 -35.38 9.41 12.20
N GLU A 527 -34.84 8.77 11.16
CA GLU A 527 -35.62 8.43 9.97
C GLU A 527 -35.95 6.93 9.94
N THR A 528 -37.25 6.64 9.98
CA THR A 528 -37.86 5.32 9.91
C THR A 528 -37.84 4.77 8.48
N LYS A 529 -37.30 3.56 8.30
CA LYS A 529 -37.26 2.82 7.03
C LYS A 529 -38.64 2.20 6.71
N PRO A 530 -39.12 2.24 5.45
CA PRO A 530 -40.44 1.71 5.09
C PRO A 530 -40.48 0.16 5.03
N PRO A 531 -41.67 -0.46 5.17
CA PRO A 531 -41.80 -1.92 5.30
C PRO A 531 -41.57 -2.64 3.96
N LEU A 532 -40.78 -3.72 4.00
CA LEU A 532 -40.53 -4.62 2.89
C LEU A 532 -41.78 -5.48 2.63
N THR A 533 -42.25 -5.52 1.38
CA THR A 533 -43.26 -6.48 0.92
C THR A 533 -42.58 -7.78 0.51
N GLU A 534 -43.08 -8.92 0.98
CA GLU A 534 -42.59 -10.26 0.64
C GLU A 534 -42.86 -10.58 -0.85
N LYS A 535 -41.90 -10.27 -1.72
CA LYS A 535 -41.90 -10.78 -3.09
C LYS A 535 -41.19 -12.14 -3.14
N PRO A 536 -41.66 -13.11 -3.94
CA PRO A 536 -40.99 -14.38 -4.10
C PRO A 536 -39.60 -14.20 -4.75
N PRO A 537 -38.57 -14.95 -4.33
CA PRO A 537 -37.20 -14.79 -4.83
C PRO A 537 -37.11 -15.19 -6.30
N VAL A 538 -36.53 -14.31 -7.12
CA VAL A 538 -36.31 -14.56 -8.56
C VAL A 538 -34.84 -14.43 -8.90
N ARG A 539 -34.27 -15.49 -9.46
CA ARG A 539 -32.93 -15.51 -10.07
C ARG A 539 -33.05 -15.37 -11.58
N TYR A 540 -32.23 -14.48 -12.12
CA TYR A 540 -32.07 -14.27 -13.55
C TYR A 540 -30.75 -14.88 -14.02
N CYS A 541 -30.79 -15.71 -15.05
CA CYS A 541 -29.62 -16.37 -15.62
C CYS A 541 -29.45 -15.95 -17.07
N PHE A 542 -28.29 -15.44 -17.42
CA PHE A 542 -27.98 -14.88 -18.73
C PHE A 542 -26.92 -15.72 -19.41
N ARG A 543 -27.24 -16.23 -20.59
CA ARG A 543 -26.23 -16.77 -21.51
C ARG A 543 -25.83 -15.68 -22.48
N VAL A 544 -24.56 -15.28 -22.47
CA VAL A 544 -24.05 -14.14 -23.22
C VAL A 544 -22.78 -14.48 -24.00
N GLN A 545 -22.54 -13.79 -25.11
CA GLN A 545 -21.23 -13.72 -25.76
C GLN A 545 -20.49 -12.51 -25.18
N VAL A 546 -19.44 -12.76 -24.41
CA VAL A 546 -18.81 -11.75 -23.53
C VAL A 546 -18.32 -10.54 -24.31
N GLU A 547 -17.65 -10.77 -25.43
CA GLU A 547 -17.08 -9.74 -26.30
C GLU A 547 -18.12 -8.85 -26.98
N LYS A 548 -19.40 -9.26 -26.95
CA LYS A 548 -20.50 -8.50 -27.53
C LYS A 548 -21.14 -7.53 -26.54
N ILE A 549 -20.80 -7.61 -25.25
CA ILE A 549 -21.34 -6.69 -24.24
C ILE A 549 -20.59 -5.34 -24.35
N PRO A 550 -21.30 -4.20 -24.44
CA PRO A 550 -20.68 -2.89 -24.50
C PRO A 550 -19.84 -2.57 -23.24
N GLY A 551 -18.76 -1.79 -23.42
CA GLY A 551 -17.90 -1.32 -22.33
C GLY A 551 -16.60 -2.10 -22.12
N PRO A 552 -15.75 -1.64 -21.18
CA PRO A 552 -14.43 -2.21 -20.93
C PRO A 552 -14.54 -3.65 -20.39
N PRO A 553 -13.57 -4.55 -20.65
CA PRO A 553 -13.66 -5.97 -20.32
C PRO A 553 -14.10 -6.30 -18.88
N LEU A 554 -13.61 -5.57 -17.88
CA LEU A 554 -13.96 -5.79 -16.46
C LEU A 554 -15.28 -5.13 -16.04
N GLY A 555 -15.83 -4.21 -16.84
CA GLY A 555 -17.11 -3.54 -16.58
C GLY A 555 -18.34 -4.22 -17.21
N ARG A 556 -18.14 -5.21 -18.10
CA ARG A 556 -19.21 -5.81 -18.91
C ARG A 556 -20.34 -6.47 -18.09
N SER A 557 -20.03 -7.11 -16.97
CA SER A 557 -21.05 -7.69 -16.09
C SER A 557 -21.98 -6.61 -15.51
N ILE A 558 -21.42 -5.46 -15.13
CA ILE A 558 -22.17 -4.34 -14.57
C ILE A 558 -22.94 -3.59 -15.65
N THR A 559 -22.38 -3.44 -16.86
CA THR A 559 -23.14 -2.93 -18.01
C THR A 559 -24.39 -3.76 -18.28
N LEU A 560 -24.24 -5.09 -18.32
CA LEU A 560 -25.37 -6.01 -18.56
C LEU A 560 -26.37 -5.98 -17.40
N ALA A 561 -25.88 -5.94 -16.15
CA ALA A 561 -26.74 -5.84 -14.98
C ALA A 561 -27.52 -4.53 -14.97
N ASN A 562 -26.87 -3.38 -15.16
CA ASN A 562 -27.53 -2.07 -15.17
C ASN A 562 -28.57 -1.94 -16.29
N ASP A 563 -28.28 -2.39 -17.51
CA ASP A 563 -29.27 -2.35 -18.60
C ASP A 563 -30.49 -3.24 -18.29
N PHE A 564 -30.27 -4.45 -17.76
CA PHE A 564 -31.36 -5.33 -17.37
C PHE A 564 -32.19 -4.74 -16.22
N MET A 565 -31.53 -4.19 -15.20
CA MET A 565 -32.18 -3.62 -14.03
C MET A 565 -32.99 -2.37 -14.40
N GLN A 566 -32.45 -1.49 -15.25
CA GLN A 566 -33.15 -0.29 -15.69
C GLN A 566 -34.45 -0.61 -16.45
N ARG A 567 -34.43 -1.65 -17.31
CA ARG A 567 -35.61 -2.02 -18.14
C ARG A 567 -36.71 -2.73 -17.36
N ASN A 568 -36.34 -3.51 -16.34
CA ASN A 568 -37.28 -4.40 -15.64
C ASN A 568 -37.67 -3.91 -14.24
N PHE A 569 -36.89 -3.01 -13.65
CA PHE A 569 -37.05 -2.54 -12.27
C PHE A 569 -36.92 -1.01 -12.12
N ASP A 570 -36.71 -0.27 -13.22
CA ASP A 570 -36.56 1.19 -13.24
C ASP A 570 -35.50 1.73 -12.27
N ARG A 571 -34.40 0.99 -12.12
CA ARG A 571 -33.24 1.36 -11.30
C ARG A 571 -31.97 0.68 -11.79
N GLU A 572 -30.81 1.22 -11.42
CA GLU A 572 -29.53 0.54 -11.60
C GLU A 572 -29.34 -0.64 -10.62
N PHE A 573 -28.38 -1.50 -10.94
CA PHE A 573 -27.95 -2.58 -10.06
C PHE A 573 -27.29 -2.01 -8.80
N PHE A 574 -27.65 -2.53 -7.64
CA PHE A 574 -27.16 -2.01 -6.36
C PHE A 574 -26.75 -3.16 -5.45
N TRP A 575 -25.46 -3.22 -5.10
CA TRP A 575 -24.85 -4.35 -4.41
C TRP A 575 -25.47 -4.70 -3.05
N ASP A 576 -26.05 -3.74 -2.35
CA ASP A 576 -26.69 -4.00 -1.06
C ASP A 576 -28.01 -4.74 -1.22
N LEU A 577 -28.72 -4.52 -2.34
CA LEU A 577 -30.03 -5.12 -2.62
C LEU A 577 -29.93 -6.32 -3.57
N ASP A 578 -28.93 -6.37 -4.43
CA ASP A 578 -28.80 -7.38 -5.48
C ASP A 578 -27.51 -8.17 -5.32
N TYR A 579 -27.39 -9.26 -6.08
CA TYR A 579 -26.16 -10.04 -6.15
C TYR A 579 -25.91 -10.51 -7.57
N CYS A 580 -24.68 -10.33 -8.05
CA CYS A 580 -24.27 -10.75 -9.38
C CYS A 580 -23.16 -11.81 -9.28
N TYR A 581 -23.40 -13.00 -9.82
CA TYR A 581 -22.38 -14.02 -10.02
C TYR A 581 -21.60 -13.75 -11.29
N MET A 582 -20.39 -13.23 -11.13
CA MET A 582 -19.52 -12.88 -12.26
C MET A 582 -18.89 -14.14 -12.87
N PRO A 583 -19.04 -14.37 -14.19
CA PRO A 583 -18.36 -15.48 -14.84
C PRO A 583 -16.84 -15.25 -14.91
N THR A 584 -16.08 -16.31 -14.72
CA THR A 584 -14.60 -16.31 -14.75
C THR A 584 -13.99 -15.83 -16.07
N ASN A 585 -14.74 -15.82 -17.17
CA ASN A 585 -14.30 -15.36 -18.49
C ASN A 585 -14.91 -14.00 -18.90
N ILE A 586 -15.42 -13.18 -17.97
CA ILE A 586 -16.09 -11.91 -18.30
C ILE A 586 -15.17 -10.87 -18.98
N GLY A 587 -13.86 -10.99 -18.81
CA GLY A 587 -12.86 -10.16 -19.49
C GLY A 587 -12.39 -10.69 -20.85
N GLY A 588 -12.80 -11.91 -21.25
CA GLY A 588 -12.32 -12.60 -22.45
C GLY A 588 -13.29 -12.56 -23.63
N GLU A 589 -13.17 -13.56 -24.51
CA GLU A 589 -14.07 -13.82 -25.62
C GLU A 589 -14.76 -15.17 -25.45
N GLY A 590 -15.97 -15.31 -25.99
CA GLY A 590 -16.76 -16.53 -26.00
C GLY A 590 -17.97 -16.51 -25.06
N LYS A 591 -18.54 -17.70 -24.86
CA LYS A 591 -19.82 -17.86 -24.16
C LYS A 591 -19.60 -17.89 -22.65
N ALA A 592 -20.40 -17.11 -21.92
CA ALA A 592 -20.45 -17.13 -20.47
C ALA A 592 -21.89 -17.21 -19.95
N TRP A 593 -22.01 -17.63 -18.68
CA TRP A 593 -23.26 -17.63 -17.92
C TRP A 593 -23.12 -16.68 -16.74
N MET A 594 -24.04 -15.76 -16.59
CA MET A 594 -24.08 -14.78 -15.50
C MET A 594 -25.39 -14.93 -14.75
N LEU A 595 -25.36 -14.82 -13.42
CA LEU A 595 -26.57 -14.88 -12.59
C LEU A 595 -26.76 -13.58 -11.85
N ILE A 596 -28.01 -13.12 -11.75
CA ILE A 596 -28.40 -11.99 -10.91
C ILE A 596 -29.53 -12.44 -9.99
N ASP A 597 -29.34 -12.23 -8.69
CA ASP A 597 -30.41 -12.29 -7.69
C ASP A 597 -30.83 -10.87 -7.35
N VAL A 598 -32.10 -10.55 -7.59
CA VAL A 598 -32.65 -9.21 -7.37
C VAL A 598 -33.35 -9.18 -6.02
N GLU A 599 -33.17 -8.08 -5.28
CA GLU A 599 -33.75 -7.90 -3.93
C GLU A 599 -33.42 -9.10 -3.01
N LYS A 600 -32.15 -9.53 -2.98
CA LYS A 600 -31.66 -10.72 -2.26
C LYS A 600 -32.03 -10.78 -0.77
N ASN A 601 -32.33 -9.62 -0.18
CA ASN A 601 -32.71 -9.47 1.23
C ASN A 601 -34.23 -9.57 1.47
N ALA A 602 -35.08 -9.50 0.44
CA ALA A 602 -36.53 -9.62 0.57
C ALA A 602 -36.98 -11.05 0.93
N THR A 603 -36.17 -12.05 0.60
CA THR A 603 -36.33 -13.43 1.08
C THR A 603 -34.95 -13.94 1.50
N PRO A 604 -34.62 -13.87 2.80
CA PRO A 604 -33.37 -14.43 3.31
C PRO A 604 -33.39 -15.97 3.19
N SER A 605 -32.40 -16.55 2.51
CA SER A 605 -32.13 -18.00 2.48
C SER A 605 -33.23 -18.92 1.89
N PRO A 606 -33.84 -18.60 0.73
CA PRO A 606 -34.77 -19.54 0.10
C PRO A 606 -34.06 -20.83 -0.30
N ARG A 607 -34.76 -21.97 -0.22
CA ARG A 607 -34.25 -23.20 -0.84
C ARG A 607 -34.13 -22.96 -2.35
N ASN A 608 -33.08 -23.49 -2.97
CA ASN A 608 -32.83 -23.27 -4.40
C ASN A 608 -34.00 -23.72 -5.31
N GLU A 609 -34.81 -24.69 -4.86
CA GLU A 609 -36.02 -25.14 -5.54
C GLU A 609 -37.16 -24.10 -5.52
N ASP A 610 -37.21 -23.28 -4.47
CA ASP A 610 -38.22 -22.24 -4.26
C ASP A 610 -37.84 -20.91 -4.95
N VAL A 611 -36.56 -20.73 -5.31
CA VAL A 611 -36.11 -19.57 -6.11
C VAL A 611 -36.61 -19.72 -7.54
N LYS A 612 -37.49 -18.85 -8.01
CA LYS A 612 -37.93 -18.84 -9.42
C LYS A 612 -36.72 -18.53 -10.32
N LEU A 613 -36.43 -19.39 -11.29
CA LEU A 613 -35.36 -19.17 -12.26
C LEU A 613 -35.95 -18.70 -13.59
N GLN A 614 -35.47 -17.56 -14.09
CA GLN A 614 -35.73 -17.10 -15.45
C GLN A 614 -34.41 -17.09 -16.23
N VAL A 615 -34.42 -17.64 -17.44
CA VAL A 615 -33.20 -17.82 -18.23
C VAL A 615 -33.32 -17.09 -19.56
N PHE A 616 -32.33 -16.25 -19.83
CA PHE A 616 -32.28 -15.41 -21.01
C PHE A 616 -31.08 -15.76 -21.86
N ARG A 617 -31.29 -15.82 -23.18
CA ARG A 617 -30.22 -15.70 -24.15
C ARG A 617 -30.09 -14.22 -24.49
N VAL A 618 -28.89 -13.68 -24.30
CA VAL A 618 -28.58 -12.29 -24.57
C VAL A 618 -27.99 -12.18 -25.98
N ASN A 619 -28.59 -11.32 -26.81
CA ASN A 619 -28.03 -10.92 -28.10
C ASN A 619 -27.74 -9.43 -28.05
N VAL A 620 -26.58 -9.02 -28.57
CA VAL A 620 -26.24 -7.60 -28.69
C VAL A 620 -26.04 -7.27 -30.16
N VAL A 621 -26.81 -6.31 -30.66
CA VAL A 621 -26.75 -5.80 -32.03
C VAL A 621 -26.67 -4.29 -31.95
N GLU A 622 -25.62 -3.69 -32.51
CA GLU A 622 -25.44 -2.22 -32.53
C GLU A 622 -25.57 -1.57 -31.13
N GLU A 623 -24.91 -2.18 -30.13
CA GLU A 623 -24.94 -1.75 -28.70
C GLU A 623 -26.32 -1.84 -28.01
N VAL A 624 -27.35 -2.29 -28.71
CA VAL A 624 -28.65 -2.61 -28.14
C VAL A 624 -28.64 -4.05 -27.63
N ILE A 625 -28.90 -4.20 -26.33
CA ILE A 625 -29.03 -5.51 -25.67
C ILE A 625 -30.47 -6.00 -25.77
N ASP A 626 -30.64 -7.21 -26.31
CA ASP A 626 -31.90 -7.94 -26.42
C ASP A 626 -31.88 -9.20 -25.55
N TYR A 627 -32.97 -9.42 -24.81
CA TYR A 627 -33.13 -10.54 -23.88
C TYR A 627 -34.26 -11.44 -24.37
N ARG A 628 -33.90 -12.66 -24.79
CA ARG A 628 -34.89 -13.67 -25.18
C ARG A 628 -34.97 -14.76 -24.14
N GLU A 629 -36.14 -14.92 -23.52
CA GLU A 629 -36.37 -16.03 -22.60
C GLU A 629 -36.25 -17.39 -23.33
N VAL A 630 -35.55 -18.33 -22.71
CA VAL A 630 -35.20 -19.62 -23.30
C VAL A 630 -35.17 -20.70 -22.22
N HIS A 631 -35.32 -21.95 -22.63
CA HIS A 631 -35.19 -23.10 -21.75
C HIS A 631 -33.95 -23.93 -22.11
N TYR A 632 -33.14 -24.29 -21.13
CA TYR A 632 -32.00 -25.19 -21.28
C TYR A 632 -32.17 -26.37 -20.32
N SER A 633 -32.00 -27.58 -20.83
CA SER A 633 -31.93 -28.79 -20.00
C SER A 633 -30.79 -28.65 -18.97
N ASP A 634 -31.05 -29.05 -17.73
CA ASP A 634 -30.10 -29.05 -16.60
C ASP A 634 -29.58 -27.69 -16.10
N ILE A 635 -30.05 -26.56 -16.65
CA ILE A 635 -29.63 -25.23 -16.17
C ILE A 635 -30.02 -24.97 -14.72
N ARG A 636 -31.12 -25.59 -14.25
CA ARG A 636 -31.51 -25.55 -12.85
C ARG A 636 -30.46 -26.19 -11.95
N HIS A 637 -29.94 -27.35 -12.35
CA HIS A 637 -28.87 -28.06 -11.63
C HIS A 637 -27.59 -27.23 -11.57
N PHE A 638 -27.22 -26.58 -12.68
CA PHE A 638 -26.05 -25.69 -12.71
C PHE A 638 -26.25 -24.45 -11.83
N THR A 639 -27.40 -23.77 -11.95
CA THR A 639 -27.69 -22.54 -11.19
C THR A 639 -27.88 -22.79 -9.71
N SER A 640 -28.28 -24.00 -9.30
CA SER A 640 -28.38 -24.38 -7.88
C SER A 640 -27.02 -24.63 -7.21
N MET A 641 -25.92 -24.69 -7.97
CA MET A 641 -24.57 -24.69 -7.39
C MET A 641 -24.19 -23.33 -6.80
N PHE A 642 -24.89 -22.26 -7.22
CA PHE A 642 -24.71 -20.90 -6.71
C PHE A 642 -25.80 -20.61 -5.70
N LEU A 643 -25.46 -20.14 -4.50
CA LEU A 643 -26.45 -19.94 -3.42
C LEU A 643 -27.25 -18.66 -3.63
N TRP A 644 -28.45 -18.52 -3.06
CA TRP A 644 -29.20 -17.26 -3.20
C TRP A 644 -28.46 -16.09 -2.52
N GLY A 645 -28.29 -14.99 -3.25
CA GLY A 645 -27.71 -13.74 -2.73
C GLY A 645 -26.24 -13.81 -2.34
N GLY A 646 -25.47 -14.77 -2.86
CA GLY A 646 -24.06 -14.93 -2.46
C GLY A 646 -23.85 -15.70 -1.16
N ARG A 647 -24.92 -16.10 -0.45
CA ARG A 647 -24.82 -16.60 0.93
C ARG A 647 -24.40 -18.07 0.97
N GLY A 648 -23.11 -18.35 1.24
CA GLY A 648 -22.66 -19.59 1.88
C GLY A 648 -23.49 -19.85 3.15
N LYS A 649 -23.76 -21.11 3.54
CA LYS A 649 -24.62 -21.50 4.69
C LYS A 649 -24.26 -20.76 6.00
N ARG A 650 -24.75 -19.54 6.17
CA ARG A 650 -24.56 -18.66 7.33
C ARG A 650 -25.86 -17.85 7.51
N ALA A 651 -26.96 -18.50 7.95
CA ALA A 651 -28.19 -17.81 8.43
C ALA A 651 -29.37 -18.69 8.93
N GLU A 652 -29.27 -20.00 9.21
CA GLU A 652 -30.47 -20.81 9.54
C GLU A 652 -30.51 -21.52 10.91
N ARG A 653 -29.83 -21.01 11.94
CA ARG A 653 -30.07 -21.46 13.34
C ARG A 653 -30.22 -20.37 14.40
N GLN A 654 -30.61 -19.15 14.02
CA GLN A 654 -30.87 -18.09 15.00
C GLN A 654 -32.26 -17.43 14.94
N ALA A 655 -33.22 -17.99 14.18
CA ALA A 655 -34.55 -17.38 14.06
C ALA A 655 -35.75 -18.22 14.54
N GLU A 656 -35.60 -19.45 15.05
CA GLU A 656 -36.73 -20.25 15.58
C GLU A 656 -36.49 -20.86 16.98
N ALA A 657 -35.70 -20.20 17.82
CA ALA A 657 -35.65 -20.48 19.26
C ALA A 657 -35.75 -19.18 20.07
N LYS A 658 -36.91 -18.52 19.94
CA LYS A 658 -37.47 -17.64 20.98
C LYS A 658 -38.94 -17.93 21.14
#